data_AF-A0A7H0I500-F1
#
_entry.id   AF-A0A7H0I500-F1
#
_cell.length_a   1.000
_cell.length_b   1.000
_cell.length_c   1.000
_cell.angle_alpha   90.00
_cell.angle_beta   90.00
_cell.angle_gamma   90.00
#
_symmetry.space_group_name_H-M   'P 1'
#
loop_
_entity.id
_entity.type
_entity.pdbx_description
1 polymer ?
#
loop_
_entity_poly.entity_id
_entity_poly.type
_entity_poly.pdbx_seq_one_letter_code
_entity_poly.pdbx_strand_id
1 'polypeptide(L)'
;MTSKNATSERATSERPATVTTVVVDPGEPPVLEVRGPLTEGRVAAALDHAAARALGTRSWRHRLQQLGPDHHLLHVEPVTGAAGGPAPGAFPAGIVADLLTARDRQPVPLGPAQLDLARGGEAAAPASHPSRTLDAPEPFDPAAVEAALRNLARAHPLLAARVDTEAGSGIHAAPLAADTVCTVADGVPPGRERAAIAEAGRHLRPSARRSLHAVLLRGRRRLVLLAHELVADQTSLEILLADLRAALERPERELGPEAVRYPEWVAALPAIAADPRECDHWREVAEGRAAAASFRSRGPLPQTAPEHHPGFALGRAATAQLTGPVARRFGLRPAQLLTGALGLALIRWRGTRAASFDVCTDGRQGTPALARTVGPFAETEPVLLDGEPGQHAREFTEQAARSLRAVGRAAFGACREYAADPALRLVLRELVPVLVRFTPDTDVRPAPRPARTAWPYAIDAAARMRQGRLQIRFDWLHSDHDGITRETVDALAASVRAVLDELAAVPGEHAGQPPVAASPLQRELLADADAHPGTGRQIEQLTWIWHGPLDAARFADAWQSVFDREAVLRASFDHGRDPVITVHDRVVPEVARTADPGAAWPEVLAADQRRGIDPRCPGPLRLTLFDGPPGDGAPATRVLLTYHQALLDTWSVRLLLAGFYRAYLAEGDLPGGDRRPDVRDHARWLAAQDLTPAREFWLRAAPAPDAAGSMAAYVTAPLLTEATGTGRARVRLASSEAARLAAWAGRWGATESGALQAAWAMLLYRAAGADGPLPVRFSVAASGRGIPLDGVERLPGALRNPLPVSVDIDPDSTVPGLLAALRDQAIDLASYEWVSAGQIHGWTADPDPPGRRAGAGPGGDSLLVFESSLDPLERLEPAFAAHGIRMEFAEPVGAANAFPVTLVAYHDDAGGLVLSVSHDRSRLADATGLLAHCAGLLRELPYAADDSTTVSEVLDALPPVPSWPALVTLRPGTGGTVCLVPSPGVPRTWYTRVSRLYPGPESVILLRLALDGPVSRYAVLRRLAQSGQRLVLGAFSGGGADAYETARLLAADGVRPPLVVLAADTGTDEAALDLARLLDEAVRR
;
A
#
# COMPACT_ATOMS: atom_id res chain seq x y z
N MET A 1 30.46 66.02 34.55
CA MET A 1 31.78 66.03 33.88
C MET A 1 32.23 64.58 33.69
N THR A 2 32.32 64.15 32.42
CA THR A 2 33.40 63.35 31.77
C THR A 2 34.17 62.30 32.61
N SER A 3 34.59 61.11 32.14
CA SER A 3 34.60 60.41 30.84
C SER A 3 35.51 59.15 30.97
N LYS A 4 35.18 58.03 30.29
CA LYS A 4 36.07 56.96 29.70
C LYS A 4 36.94 56.10 30.65
N ASN A 5 37.32 54.83 30.40
CA ASN A 5 37.03 53.74 29.44
C ASN A 5 37.83 52.51 29.93
N ALA A 6 37.36 51.27 29.73
CA ALA A 6 38.18 50.10 29.30
C ALA A 6 37.37 48.77 29.31
N THR A 7 36.95 48.36 28.11
CA THR A 7 36.99 47.01 27.52
C THR A 7 36.91 45.76 28.44
N SER A 8 35.81 45.01 28.30
CA SER A 8 35.71 43.58 28.63
C SER A 8 35.39 42.81 27.35
N GLU A 9 36.29 41.91 26.98
CA GLU A 9 36.12 40.90 25.93
C GLU A 9 34.94 39.98 26.26
N ARG A 10 34.01 39.82 25.32
CA ARG A 10 32.98 38.77 25.35
C ARG A 10 33.55 37.51 24.72
N ALA A 11 33.81 36.51 25.55
CA ALA A 11 33.99 35.13 25.09
C ALA A 11 32.65 34.58 24.57
N THR A 12 32.56 34.30 23.27
CA THR A 12 31.50 33.47 22.67
C THR A 12 31.81 32.00 22.92
N SER A 13 30.95 31.33 23.69
CA SER A 13 30.95 29.88 23.84
C SER A 13 30.37 29.24 22.58
N GLU A 14 31.24 28.74 21.69
CA GLU A 14 30.84 27.88 20.57
C GLU A 14 30.62 26.45 21.08
N ARG A 15 29.37 26.00 21.11
CA ARG A 15 29.04 24.56 21.15
C ARG A 15 29.24 24.00 19.73
N PRO A 16 29.84 22.80 19.56
CA PRO A 16 29.94 22.15 18.26
C PRO A 16 28.54 21.88 17.68
N ALA A 17 28.34 22.15 16.40
CA ALA A 17 27.05 21.98 15.73
C ALA A 17 26.81 20.48 15.47
N THR A 18 25.80 19.88 16.10
CA THR A 18 25.41 18.47 15.93
C THR A 18 24.60 18.20 14.65
N VAL A 19 24.35 19.23 13.85
CA VAL A 19 23.46 19.22 12.69
C VAL A 19 24.14 19.91 11.49
N THR A 20 24.07 19.29 10.31
CA THR A 20 24.54 19.91 9.06
C THR A 20 23.45 20.83 8.50
N THR A 21 23.83 22.07 8.21
CA THR A 21 22.98 23.07 7.58
C THR A 21 23.71 23.68 6.39
N VAL A 22 22.96 24.09 5.38
CA VAL A 22 23.51 24.65 4.14
C VAL A 22 22.81 25.96 3.84
N VAL A 23 23.58 27.02 3.66
CA VAL A 23 23.10 28.29 3.10
C VAL A 23 23.54 28.35 1.65
N VAL A 24 22.58 28.50 0.74
CA VAL A 24 22.83 28.59 -0.69
C VAL A 24 22.58 30.02 -1.16
N ASP A 25 23.60 30.61 -1.78
CA ASP A 25 23.45 31.83 -2.56
C ASP A 25 23.13 31.44 -4.03
N PRO A 26 21.96 31.83 -4.58
CA PRO A 26 21.57 31.51 -5.95
C PRO A 26 22.32 32.31 -7.03
N GLY A 27 23.32 33.12 -6.68
CA GLY A 27 24.19 33.81 -7.65
C GLY A 27 24.89 32.90 -8.65
N GLU A 28 25.48 33.49 -9.70
CA GLU A 28 26.24 32.76 -10.72
C GLU A 28 27.76 33.06 -10.60
N PRO A 29 28.63 32.06 -10.30
CA PRO A 29 28.31 30.69 -9.89
C PRO A 29 27.83 30.59 -8.43
N PRO A 30 27.01 29.58 -8.07
CA PRO A 30 26.46 29.45 -6.72
C PRO A 30 27.52 29.00 -5.72
N VAL A 31 27.43 29.52 -4.50
CA VAL A 31 28.30 29.16 -3.36
C VAL A 31 27.44 28.53 -2.27
N LEU A 32 27.87 27.37 -1.75
CA LEU A 32 27.22 26.69 -0.63
C LEU A 32 28.07 26.87 0.63
N GLU A 33 27.54 27.59 1.61
CA GLU A 33 28.10 27.64 2.97
C GLU A 33 27.52 26.49 3.78
N VAL A 34 28.37 25.55 4.16
CA VAL A 34 28.00 24.36 4.91
C VAL A 34 28.49 24.50 6.33
N ARG A 35 27.58 24.40 7.30
CA ARG A 35 27.88 24.40 8.74
C ARG A 35 27.50 23.08 9.37
N GLY A 36 28.32 22.54 10.26
CA GLY A 36 28.18 21.21 10.84
C GLY A 36 29.19 20.20 10.28
N PRO A 37 29.13 18.93 10.74
CA PRO A 37 30.09 17.91 10.37
C PRO A 37 29.99 17.60 8.88
N LEU A 38 31.12 17.75 8.19
CA LEU A 38 31.23 17.53 6.75
C LEU A 38 32.51 16.75 6.45
N THR A 39 32.38 15.67 5.70
CA THR A 39 33.52 14.90 5.19
C THR A 39 33.65 15.09 3.68
N GLU A 40 34.88 15.17 3.17
CA GLU A 40 35.14 15.31 1.72
C GLU A 40 34.44 14.24 0.88
N GLY A 41 34.38 12.99 1.36
CA GLY A 41 33.65 11.90 0.69
C GLY A 41 32.13 12.10 0.59
N ARG A 42 31.51 12.82 1.54
CA ARG A 42 30.08 13.15 1.52
C ARG A 42 29.78 14.23 0.47
N VAL A 43 30.69 15.18 0.29
CA VAL A 43 30.60 16.22 -0.75
C VAL A 43 30.74 15.58 -2.13
N ALA A 44 31.75 14.73 -2.33
CA ALA A 44 31.96 14.01 -3.58
C ALA A 44 30.73 13.17 -3.96
N ALA A 45 30.19 12.39 -3.01
CA ALA A 45 29.00 11.56 -3.25
C ALA A 45 27.74 12.38 -3.58
N ALA A 46 27.54 13.53 -2.93
CA ALA A 46 26.42 14.42 -3.22
C ALA A 46 26.52 15.03 -4.63
N LEU A 47 27.73 15.41 -5.06
CA LEU A 47 28.00 15.96 -6.39
C LEU A 47 27.83 14.90 -7.48
N ASP A 48 28.35 13.69 -7.28
CA ASP A 48 28.20 12.57 -8.22
C ASP A 48 26.73 12.19 -8.42
N HIS A 49 25.95 12.17 -7.34
CA HIS A 49 24.51 11.90 -7.39
C HIS A 49 23.73 12.99 -8.11
N ALA A 50 24.07 14.26 -7.86
CA ALA A 50 23.45 15.39 -8.55
C ALA A 50 23.78 15.39 -10.06
N ALA A 51 25.03 15.06 -10.42
CA ALA A 51 25.45 14.94 -11.81
C ALA A 51 24.72 13.83 -12.57
N ALA A 52 24.45 12.69 -11.92
CA ALA A 52 23.71 11.58 -12.52
C ALA A 52 22.23 11.91 -12.82
N ARG A 53 21.60 12.80 -12.04
CA ARG A 53 20.19 13.20 -12.25
C ARG A 53 19.99 14.29 -13.31
N ALA A 54 21.02 15.05 -13.65
CA ALA A 54 20.88 16.28 -14.43
C ALA A 54 20.92 16.10 -15.98
N LEU A 55 20.63 14.90 -16.51
CA LEU A 55 20.48 14.61 -17.96
C LEU A 55 21.47 15.38 -18.87
N GLY A 56 22.77 15.07 -18.76
CA GLY A 56 23.79 15.65 -19.63
C GLY A 56 25.06 15.95 -18.85
N THR A 57 26.02 15.02 -18.92
CA THR A 57 27.32 15.05 -18.25
C THR A 57 28.07 16.38 -18.43
N ARG A 58 27.93 17.28 -17.44
CA ARG A 58 28.93 18.30 -17.13
C ARG A 58 29.69 17.84 -15.91
N SER A 59 31.00 17.61 -16.05
CA SER A 59 31.88 17.45 -14.90
C SER A 59 32.05 18.82 -14.24
N TRP A 60 31.72 18.92 -12.95
CA TRP A 60 31.92 20.12 -12.15
C TRP A 60 33.18 19.94 -11.31
N ARG A 61 34.08 20.92 -11.30
CA ARG A 61 35.18 20.98 -10.34
C ARG A 61 34.66 21.63 -9.07
N HIS A 62 35.05 21.10 -7.93
CA HIS A 62 34.70 21.69 -6.64
C HIS A 62 35.97 22.00 -5.84
N ARG A 63 35.90 23.06 -5.02
CA ARG A 63 36.93 23.40 -4.04
C ARG A 63 36.24 23.60 -2.70
N LEU A 64 36.58 22.75 -1.73
CA LEU A 64 36.11 22.89 -0.36
C LEU A 64 37.11 23.74 0.42
N GLN A 65 36.70 24.91 0.88
CA GLN A 65 37.48 25.77 1.77
C GLN A 65 36.96 25.64 3.20
N GLN A 66 37.78 25.12 4.11
CA GLN A 66 37.44 25.06 5.52
C GLN A 66 37.69 26.42 6.18
N LEU A 67 36.66 27.02 6.76
CA LEU A 67 36.72 28.29 7.50
C LEU A 67 36.79 28.09 9.03
N GLY A 68 36.40 26.91 9.51
CA GLY A 68 36.45 26.50 10.92
C GLY A 68 36.19 24.99 11.07
N PRO A 69 36.21 24.43 12.30
CA PRO A 69 36.07 22.98 12.53
C PRO A 69 34.79 22.39 11.93
N ASP A 70 33.68 23.13 11.98
CA ASP A 70 32.38 22.73 11.41
C ASP A 70 31.84 23.80 10.42
N HIS A 71 32.72 24.50 9.70
CA HIS A 71 32.30 25.58 8.77
C HIS A 71 33.11 25.52 7.48
N HIS A 72 32.42 25.33 6.35
CA HIS A 72 33.02 25.10 5.05
C HIS A 72 32.33 25.94 3.95
N LEU A 73 33.09 26.39 2.98
CA LEU A 73 32.59 26.93 1.71
C LEU A 73 32.85 25.93 0.59
N LEU A 74 31.80 25.52 -0.11
CA LEU A 74 31.90 24.69 -1.30
C LEU A 74 31.76 25.59 -2.54
N HIS A 75 32.89 25.81 -3.21
CA HIS A 75 32.94 26.48 -4.50
C HIS A 75 32.79 25.45 -5.61
N VAL A 76 31.99 25.76 -6.63
CA VAL A 76 31.79 24.86 -7.77
C VAL A 76 31.97 25.62 -9.09
N GLU A 77 32.78 25.05 -9.98
CA GLU A 77 33.11 25.59 -11.29
C GLU A 77 32.83 24.55 -12.39
N PRO A 78 32.25 24.95 -13.53
CA PRO A 78 32.11 24.05 -14.68
C PRO A 78 33.48 23.71 -15.27
N VAL A 79 33.73 22.44 -15.61
CA VAL A 79 34.96 22.04 -16.33
C VAL A 79 34.84 22.47 -17.80
N THR A 80 35.55 23.54 -18.19
CA THR A 80 35.63 24.00 -19.58
C THR A 80 36.67 23.19 -20.36
N GLY A 81 36.26 22.41 -21.37
CA GLY A 81 37.21 21.57 -22.11
C GLY A 81 36.68 20.70 -23.27
N ALA A 82 35.59 21.07 -23.95
CA ALA A 82 35.23 20.51 -25.27
C ALA A 82 34.56 21.60 -26.12
N ALA A 83 34.93 21.71 -27.39
CA ALA A 83 34.58 22.83 -28.27
C ALA A 83 33.05 22.98 -28.46
N GLY A 84 32.54 24.17 -28.19
CA GLY A 84 31.12 24.53 -28.24
C GLY A 84 30.77 25.40 -27.03
N GLY A 85 30.74 26.73 -27.22
CA GLY A 85 30.56 27.71 -26.14
C GLY A 85 29.33 27.42 -25.27
N PRO A 86 29.39 27.71 -23.95
CA PRO A 86 28.37 27.27 -23.01
C PRO A 86 27.04 28.00 -23.20
N ALA A 87 25.95 27.25 -23.38
CA ALA A 87 24.64 27.69 -22.93
C ALA A 87 24.56 27.50 -21.39
N PRO A 88 24.02 28.45 -20.62
CA PRO A 88 23.97 28.37 -19.17
C PRO A 88 22.97 27.28 -18.74
N GLY A 89 23.50 26.18 -18.20
CA GLY A 89 22.72 25.19 -17.47
C GLY A 89 23.10 25.35 -15.99
N ALA A 90 22.12 25.59 -15.13
CA ALA A 90 22.34 25.92 -13.72
C ALA A 90 22.90 24.72 -12.93
N PHE A 91 23.85 24.98 -12.04
CA PHE A 91 24.36 23.98 -11.10
C PHE A 91 23.24 23.54 -10.13
N PRO A 92 23.02 22.24 -9.87
CA PRO A 92 21.91 21.73 -9.04
C PRO A 92 22.15 21.94 -7.54
N ALA A 93 22.42 23.17 -7.11
CA ALA A 93 22.80 23.51 -5.73
C ALA A 93 21.75 23.06 -4.70
N GLY A 94 20.46 23.18 -5.02
CA GLY A 94 19.38 22.73 -4.14
C GLY A 94 19.38 21.22 -3.90
N ILE A 95 19.65 20.41 -4.92
CA ILE A 95 19.76 18.95 -4.79
C ILE A 95 21.00 18.59 -3.95
N VAL A 96 22.13 19.27 -4.20
CA VAL A 96 23.35 19.06 -3.41
C VAL A 96 23.11 19.43 -1.95
N ALA A 97 22.45 20.55 -1.67
CA ALA A 97 22.13 20.98 -0.32
C ALA A 97 21.17 20.02 0.40
N ASP A 98 20.19 19.43 -0.30
CA ASP A 98 19.34 18.37 0.25
C ASP A 98 20.15 17.13 0.65
N LEU A 99 21.08 16.69 -0.20
CA LEU A 99 21.93 15.52 0.07
C LEU A 99 22.92 15.78 1.22
N LEU A 100 23.43 17.00 1.33
CA LEU A 100 24.34 17.40 2.40
C LEU A 100 23.61 17.55 3.75
N THR A 101 22.37 18.01 3.75
CA THR A 101 21.57 18.19 4.99
C THR A 101 20.78 16.94 5.38
N ALA A 102 20.52 16.00 4.47
CA ALA A 102 19.73 14.80 4.76
C ALA A 102 20.31 13.99 5.94
N ARG A 103 19.46 13.63 6.91
CA ARG A 103 19.78 12.66 7.96
C ARG A 103 19.26 11.26 7.62
N ASP A 104 19.83 10.28 8.30
CA ASP A 104 19.23 8.96 8.48
C ASP A 104 17.92 9.16 9.28
N ARG A 105 16.75 8.88 8.68
CA ARG A 105 15.42 8.97 9.32
C ARG A 105 15.36 8.11 10.60
N GLN A 106 14.36 8.34 11.45
CA GLN A 106 14.04 7.40 12.53
C GLN A 106 13.97 5.99 11.93
N PRO A 107 14.71 5.02 12.52
CA PRO A 107 14.79 3.69 11.95
C PRO A 107 13.40 3.07 11.89
N VAL A 108 13.04 2.54 10.73
CA VAL A 108 11.89 1.62 10.65
C VAL A 108 12.27 0.38 11.46
N PRO A 109 11.37 -0.16 12.30
CA PRO A 109 11.67 -1.40 13.03
C PRO A 109 12.11 -2.52 12.08
N LEU A 110 12.92 -3.44 12.58
CA LEU A 110 13.26 -4.65 11.85
C LEU A 110 12.02 -5.52 11.65
N GLY A 111 11.92 -6.16 10.48
CA GLY A 111 10.87 -7.14 10.22
C GLY A 111 11.12 -8.48 10.93
N PRO A 112 10.13 -9.39 10.95
CA PRO A 112 10.19 -10.66 11.69
C PRO A 112 11.42 -11.51 11.38
N ALA A 113 11.75 -11.71 10.10
CA ALA A 113 12.93 -12.49 9.70
C ALA A 113 14.26 -11.83 10.11
N GLN A 114 14.33 -10.49 10.07
CA GLN A 114 15.52 -9.75 10.53
C GLN A 114 15.69 -9.87 12.05
N LEU A 115 14.58 -9.83 12.80
CA LEU A 115 14.59 -10.00 14.25
C LEU A 115 15.02 -11.42 14.65
N ASP A 116 14.60 -12.45 13.91
CA ASP A 116 15.07 -13.82 14.13
C ASP A 116 16.58 -13.97 13.89
N LEU A 117 17.09 -13.37 12.81
CA LEU A 117 18.52 -13.32 12.52
C LEU A 117 19.30 -12.56 13.62
N ALA A 118 18.77 -11.43 14.10
CA ALA A 118 19.39 -10.64 15.16
C ALA A 118 19.47 -11.40 16.50
N ARG A 119 18.43 -12.16 16.86
CA ARG A 119 18.39 -13.00 18.08
C ARG A 119 19.39 -14.16 18.04
N GLY A 120 19.72 -14.66 16.85
CA GLY A 120 20.72 -15.71 16.66
C GLY A 120 22.15 -15.29 17.06
N GLY A 121 22.41 -13.98 17.19
CA GLY A 121 23.68 -13.38 17.61
C GLY A 121 24.76 -13.34 16.50
N GLU A 122 25.59 -12.28 16.50
CA GLU A 122 26.74 -12.14 15.57
C GLU A 122 27.85 -13.18 15.79
N ALA A 123 27.84 -13.91 16.92
CA ALA A 123 28.90 -14.86 17.29
C ALA A 123 28.98 -16.10 16.37
N ALA A 124 28.01 -16.27 15.46
CA ALA A 124 28.03 -17.28 14.41
C ALA A 124 27.76 -16.64 13.05
N ALA A 125 28.73 -15.88 12.52
CA ALA A 125 28.68 -15.43 11.13
C ALA A 125 28.23 -16.59 10.22
N PRO A 126 27.22 -16.39 9.34
CA PRO A 126 26.70 -17.46 8.50
C PRO A 126 27.85 -18.09 7.71
N ALA A 127 27.86 -19.43 7.63
CA ALA A 127 28.88 -20.14 6.85
C ALA A 127 28.82 -19.78 5.35
N SER A 128 27.69 -19.23 4.89
CA SER A 128 27.56 -18.57 3.59
C SER A 128 26.36 -17.62 3.56
N HIS A 129 26.53 -16.42 3.00
CA HIS A 129 25.42 -15.56 2.60
C HIS A 129 24.63 -16.16 1.43
N PRO A 130 23.35 -15.80 1.25
CA PRO A 130 22.59 -16.21 0.08
C PRO A 130 23.30 -15.72 -1.19
N SER A 131 23.39 -16.60 -2.19
CA SER A 131 24.08 -16.31 -3.45
C SER A 131 23.43 -16.97 -4.67
N ARG A 132 23.61 -16.34 -5.84
CA ARG A 132 23.17 -16.84 -7.15
C ARG A 132 24.28 -16.68 -8.18
N THR A 133 24.30 -17.58 -9.15
CA THR A 133 25.34 -17.62 -10.18
C THR A 133 24.76 -17.33 -11.56
N LEU A 134 25.47 -16.51 -12.33
CA LEU A 134 25.24 -16.23 -13.74
C LEU A 134 26.46 -16.69 -14.53
N ASP A 135 26.27 -17.62 -15.46
CA ASP A 135 27.31 -18.03 -16.41
C ASP A 135 27.06 -17.34 -17.76
N ALA A 136 28.12 -16.81 -18.38
CA ALA A 136 28.06 -16.16 -19.68
C ALA A 136 29.09 -16.75 -20.67
N PRO A 137 28.76 -16.76 -21.97
CA PRO A 137 29.69 -17.21 -23.00
C PRO A 137 30.88 -16.26 -23.16
N GLU A 138 30.73 -14.97 -22.89
CA GLU A 138 31.81 -13.99 -22.93
C GLU A 138 32.20 -13.51 -21.52
N PRO A 139 33.46 -13.06 -21.29
CA PRO A 139 33.87 -12.49 -20.01
C PRO A 139 33.06 -11.22 -19.67
N PHE A 140 32.54 -11.14 -18.45
CA PHE A 140 31.92 -9.92 -17.93
C PHE A 140 32.95 -8.79 -17.80
N ASP A 141 32.55 -7.58 -18.18
CA ASP A 141 33.29 -6.35 -17.86
C ASP A 141 33.02 -5.96 -16.39
N PRO A 142 34.05 -5.92 -15.52
CA PRO A 142 33.88 -5.53 -14.11
C PRO A 142 33.23 -4.15 -13.92
N ALA A 143 33.54 -3.17 -14.78
CA ALA A 143 32.98 -1.82 -14.67
C ALA A 143 31.49 -1.78 -15.01
N ALA A 144 31.09 -2.53 -16.05
CA ALA A 144 29.68 -2.71 -16.40
C ALA A 144 28.89 -3.43 -15.29
N VAL A 145 29.48 -4.46 -14.67
CA VAL A 145 28.87 -5.14 -13.52
C VAL A 145 28.68 -4.18 -12.35
N GLU A 146 29.70 -3.40 -12.00
CA GLU A 146 29.61 -2.42 -10.91
C GLU A 146 28.57 -1.32 -11.18
N ALA A 147 28.45 -0.85 -12.43
CA ALA A 147 27.38 0.05 -12.85
C ALA A 147 25.98 -0.58 -12.69
N ALA A 148 25.84 -1.85 -13.08
CA ALA A 148 24.58 -2.58 -12.94
C ALA A 148 24.20 -2.81 -11.46
N LEU A 149 25.17 -3.08 -10.57
CA LEU A 149 24.95 -3.17 -9.12
C LEU A 149 24.45 -1.84 -8.53
N ARG A 150 24.98 -0.70 -9.00
CA ARG A 150 24.47 0.62 -8.60
C ARG A 150 23.04 0.87 -9.09
N ASN A 151 22.69 0.40 -10.29
CA ASN A 151 21.32 0.49 -10.81
C ASN A 151 20.35 -0.35 -9.94
N LEU A 152 20.74 -1.58 -9.58
CA LEU A 152 19.99 -2.44 -8.66
C LEU A 152 19.73 -1.76 -7.30
N ALA A 153 20.76 -1.15 -6.70
CA ALA A 153 20.61 -0.46 -5.42
C ALA A 153 19.68 0.76 -5.48
N ARG A 154 19.51 1.38 -6.65
CA ARG A 154 18.53 2.46 -6.86
C ARG A 154 17.11 1.91 -6.99
N ALA A 155 16.94 0.80 -7.69
CA ALA A 155 15.64 0.13 -7.88
C ALA A 155 15.12 -0.50 -6.58
N HIS A 156 16.03 -1.00 -5.73
CA HIS A 156 15.76 -1.73 -4.49
C HIS A 156 16.44 -1.05 -3.29
N PRO A 157 15.77 -0.05 -2.66
CA PRO A 157 16.40 0.82 -1.67
C PRO A 157 16.96 0.11 -0.42
N LEU A 158 16.44 -1.07 -0.08
CA LEU A 158 16.93 -1.85 1.06
C LEU A 158 18.39 -2.30 0.87
N LEU A 159 18.86 -2.47 -0.39
CA LEU A 159 20.26 -2.76 -0.69
C LEU A 159 21.22 -1.64 -0.28
N ALA A 160 20.75 -0.40 -0.28
CA ALA A 160 21.51 0.78 0.12
C ALA A 160 21.27 1.18 1.58
N ALA A 161 20.29 0.57 2.25
CA ALA A 161 19.94 0.91 3.62
C ALA A 161 21.03 0.50 4.61
N ARG A 162 21.17 1.28 5.68
CA ARG A 162 21.90 0.83 6.87
C ARG A 162 20.93 0.01 7.73
N VAL A 163 21.29 -1.23 8.03
CA VAL A 163 20.48 -2.12 8.88
C VAL A 163 21.27 -2.41 10.14
N ASP A 164 20.78 -1.92 11.27
CA ASP A 164 21.35 -2.12 12.59
C ASP A 164 20.49 -3.11 13.39
N THR A 165 21.13 -4.03 14.11
CA THR A 165 20.47 -5.12 14.87
C THR A 165 20.51 -4.92 16.38
N GLU A 166 21.09 -3.82 16.86
CA GLU A 166 21.13 -3.48 18.28
C GLU A 166 19.74 -3.09 18.80
N ALA A 167 19.49 -3.29 20.11
CA ALA A 167 18.22 -2.97 20.72
C ALA A 167 17.88 -1.47 20.56
N GLY A 168 16.75 -1.15 19.93
CA GLY A 168 16.32 0.22 19.64
C GLY A 168 16.84 0.80 18.32
N SER A 169 17.61 0.03 17.55
CA SER A 169 18.03 0.35 16.18
C SER A 169 17.13 -0.31 15.13
N GLY A 170 17.33 -0.01 13.84
CA GLY A 170 16.52 -0.61 12.78
C GLY A 170 16.99 -0.26 11.37
N ILE A 171 16.05 -0.15 10.44
CA ILE A 171 16.33 0.12 9.02
C ILE A 171 16.41 1.63 8.81
N HIS A 172 17.59 2.12 8.47
CA HIS A 172 17.84 3.50 8.12
C HIS A 172 17.91 3.65 6.60
N ALA A 173 16.90 4.32 6.04
CA ALA A 173 16.90 4.67 4.62
C ALA A 173 18.06 5.61 4.30
N ALA A 174 18.90 5.24 3.34
CA ALA A 174 20.03 6.05 2.92
C ALA A 174 19.63 7.03 1.79
N PRO A 175 20.03 8.31 1.87
CA PRO A 175 19.89 9.27 0.76
C PRO A 175 21.01 9.16 -0.30
N LEU A 176 22.03 8.33 -0.09
CA LEU A 176 23.22 8.19 -0.95
C LEU A 176 23.46 6.72 -1.36
N ALA A 177 24.17 6.54 -2.48
CA ALA A 177 24.39 5.27 -3.17
C ALA A 177 24.93 4.14 -2.28
N ALA A 178 24.53 2.90 -2.57
CA ALA A 178 25.06 1.69 -1.93
C ALA A 178 26.56 1.52 -2.20
N ASP A 179 27.29 1.01 -1.21
CA ASP A 179 28.68 0.58 -1.36
C ASP A 179 28.69 -0.82 -2.00
N THR A 180 28.65 -0.84 -3.34
CA THR A 180 28.62 -2.06 -4.15
C THR A 180 30.03 -2.45 -4.57
N VAL A 181 30.41 -3.72 -4.37
CA VAL A 181 31.76 -4.21 -4.70
C VAL A 181 31.69 -5.29 -5.77
N CYS A 182 32.59 -5.23 -6.75
CA CYS A 182 32.82 -6.27 -7.74
C CYS A 182 34.28 -6.76 -7.65
N THR A 183 34.48 -8.02 -7.27
CA THR A 183 35.81 -8.63 -7.12
C THR A 183 36.10 -9.59 -8.26
N VAL A 184 37.25 -9.42 -8.93
CA VAL A 184 37.75 -10.38 -9.93
C VAL A 184 38.66 -11.40 -9.25
N ALA A 185 38.23 -12.66 -9.23
CA ALA A 185 38.97 -13.78 -8.64
C ALA A 185 39.48 -14.72 -9.75
N ASP A 186 40.44 -14.23 -10.53
CA ASP A 186 41.07 -14.98 -11.60
C ASP A 186 42.02 -16.07 -11.06
N GLY A 187 42.03 -17.24 -11.71
CA GLY A 187 42.91 -18.36 -11.34
C GLY A 187 42.46 -19.21 -10.13
N VAL A 188 41.27 -18.97 -9.58
CA VAL A 188 40.71 -19.84 -8.52
C VAL A 188 40.32 -21.21 -9.11
N PRO A 189 40.89 -22.33 -8.65
CA PRO A 189 40.51 -23.65 -9.14
C PRO A 189 39.08 -24.02 -8.72
N PRO A 190 38.33 -24.85 -9.48
CA PRO A 190 36.93 -25.17 -9.20
C PRO A 190 36.64 -25.68 -7.77
N GLY A 191 37.59 -26.38 -7.15
CA GLY A 191 37.47 -26.87 -5.77
C GLY A 191 37.60 -25.80 -4.68
N ARG A 192 38.06 -24.57 -5.02
CA ARG A 192 38.22 -23.44 -4.08
C ARG A 192 37.28 -22.27 -4.34
N GLU A 193 36.41 -22.34 -5.35
CA GLU A 193 35.40 -21.30 -5.63
C GLU A 193 34.55 -20.98 -4.39
N ARG A 194 34.14 -21.99 -3.61
CA ARG A 194 33.37 -21.80 -2.36
C ARG A 194 34.12 -20.96 -1.33
N ALA A 195 35.44 -21.13 -1.20
CA ALA A 195 36.24 -20.37 -0.26
C ALA A 195 36.37 -18.90 -0.70
N ALA A 196 36.50 -18.64 -2.00
CA ALA A 196 36.51 -17.29 -2.56
C ALA A 196 35.16 -16.57 -2.37
N ILE A 197 34.05 -17.29 -2.56
CA ILE A 197 32.69 -16.77 -2.31
C ILE A 197 32.50 -16.47 -0.81
N ALA A 198 32.96 -17.36 0.08
CA ALA A 198 32.88 -17.15 1.53
C ALA A 198 33.74 -15.95 1.98
N GLU A 199 34.93 -15.77 1.40
CA GLU A 199 35.78 -14.59 1.64
C GLU A 199 35.07 -13.30 1.23
N ALA A 200 34.51 -13.26 0.01
CA ALA A 200 33.74 -12.11 -0.47
C ALA A 200 32.56 -11.78 0.45
N GLY A 201 31.91 -12.81 1.00
CA GLY A 201 30.84 -12.69 1.97
C GLY A 201 31.24 -11.98 3.27
N ARG A 202 32.47 -12.17 3.76
CA ARG A 202 32.96 -11.52 5.00
C ARG A 202 33.00 -9.99 4.93
N HIS A 203 32.97 -9.43 3.73
CA HIS A 203 32.96 -7.98 3.50
C HIS A 203 31.54 -7.38 3.54
N LEU A 204 30.49 -8.20 3.54
CA LEU A 204 29.13 -7.73 3.66
C LEU A 204 28.87 -7.25 5.09
N ARG A 205 28.49 -5.98 5.22
CA ARG A 205 28.16 -5.31 6.49
C ARG A 205 27.01 -4.33 6.25
N PRO A 206 25.75 -4.74 6.50
CA PRO A 206 24.59 -3.85 6.35
C PRO A 206 24.65 -2.61 7.23
N SER A 207 25.22 -2.71 8.45
CA SER A 207 25.49 -1.56 9.32
C SER A 207 26.49 -0.56 8.72
N ALA A 208 27.29 -0.98 7.73
CA ALA A 208 28.19 -0.14 6.95
C ALA A 208 27.73 0.05 5.49
N ARG A 209 26.45 -0.24 5.18
CA ARG A 209 25.83 -0.10 3.83
C ARG A 209 26.46 -0.96 2.73
N ARG A 210 27.16 -2.03 3.11
CA ARG A 210 27.73 -3.03 2.21
C ARG A 210 26.86 -4.27 2.21
N SER A 211 25.76 -4.25 1.46
CA SER A 211 24.77 -5.33 1.47
C SER A 211 24.85 -6.24 0.25
N LEU A 212 25.66 -5.89 -0.77
CA LEU A 212 25.76 -6.58 -2.05
C LEU A 212 27.21 -6.72 -2.52
N HIS A 213 27.59 -7.90 -3.03
CA HIS A 213 28.92 -8.17 -3.58
C HIS A 213 28.82 -9.10 -4.79
N ALA A 214 29.45 -8.72 -5.92
CA ALA A 214 29.64 -9.61 -7.07
C ALA A 214 31.06 -10.19 -7.12
N VAL A 215 31.19 -11.48 -7.40
CA VAL A 215 32.48 -12.16 -7.59
C VAL A 215 32.55 -12.74 -9.00
N LEU A 216 33.55 -12.31 -9.77
CA LEU A 216 33.83 -12.80 -11.11
C LEU A 216 34.87 -13.93 -11.06
N LEU A 217 34.48 -15.12 -11.51
CA LEU A 217 35.27 -16.36 -11.51
C LEU A 217 35.48 -16.87 -12.95
N ARG A 218 36.38 -17.85 -13.09
CA ARG A 218 36.61 -18.59 -14.35
C ARG A 218 36.95 -17.69 -15.54
N GLY A 219 37.91 -16.78 -15.37
CA GLY A 219 38.26 -15.80 -16.40
C GLY A 219 37.12 -14.83 -16.69
N ARG A 220 36.41 -14.41 -15.63
CA ARG A 220 35.24 -13.53 -15.65
C ARG A 220 34.00 -14.05 -16.42
N ARG A 221 33.90 -15.36 -16.68
CA ARG A 221 32.72 -15.96 -17.37
C ARG A 221 31.63 -16.44 -16.42
N ARG A 222 31.92 -16.40 -15.12
CA ARG A 222 30.98 -16.77 -14.05
C ARG A 222 30.89 -15.62 -13.06
N LEU A 223 29.70 -15.03 -12.93
CA LEU A 223 29.39 -14.02 -11.92
C LEU A 223 28.62 -14.67 -10.78
N VAL A 224 29.06 -14.47 -9.55
CA VAL A 224 28.33 -14.86 -8.33
C VAL A 224 27.87 -13.60 -7.63
N LEU A 225 26.55 -13.41 -7.52
CA LEU A 225 25.94 -12.33 -6.77
C LEU A 225 25.68 -12.81 -5.34
N LEU A 226 26.23 -12.12 -4.36
CA LEU A 226 26.00 -12.33 -2.93
C LEU A 226 25.24 -11.13 -2.35
N ALA A 227 24.28 -11.40 -1.48
CA ALA A 227 23.60 -10.37 -0.71
C ALA A 227 23.57 -10.75 0.77
N HIS A 228 23.56 -9.77 1.67
CA HIS A 228 23.46 -10.04 3.10
C HIS A 228 22.05 -10.53 3.46
N GLU A 229 21.93 -11.52 4.35
CA GLU A 229 20.65 -12.16 4.73
C GLU A 229 19.67 -11.22 5.47
N LEU A 230 20.17 -10.19 6.15
CA LEU A 230 19.35 -9.10 6.69
C LEU A 230 18.66 -8.23 5.61
N VAL A 231 19.06 -8.35 4.34
CA VAL A 231 18.62 -7.48 3.25
C VAL A 231 17.95 -8.26 2.12
N ALA A 232 18.37 -9.50 1.87
CA ALA A 232 17.79 -10.32 0.81
C ALA A 232 17.80 -11.79 1.19
N ASP A 233 16.70 -12.47 0.90
CA ASP A 233 16.60 -13.93 0.90
C ASP A 233 16.84 -14.54 -0.50
N GLN A 234 16.58 -15.84 -0.66
CA GLN A 234 16.81 -16.55 -1.91
C GLN A 234 15.89 -16.08 -3.06
N THR A 235 14.61 -15.81 -2.77
CA THR A 235 13.65 -15.29 -3.77
C THR A 235 14.05 -13.87 -4.20
N SER A 236 14.52 -13.05 -3.25
CA SER A 236 15.06 -11.71 -3.55
C SER A 236 16.24 -11.77 -4.53
N LEU A 237 17.12 -12.76 -4.41
CA LEU A 237 18.22 -12.94 -5.37
C LEU A 237 17.77 -13.29 -6.78
N GLU A 238 16.59 -13.89 -6.96
CA GLU A 238 16.05 -14.16 -8.30
C GLU A 238 15.57 -12.89 -8.98
N ILE A 239 14.90 -12.02 -8.22
CA ILE A 239 14.52 -10.66 -8.65
C ILE A 239 15.79 -9.88 -9.04
N LEU A 240 16.77 -9.85 -8.14
CA LEU A 240 18.04 -9.14 -8.35
C LEU A 240 18.82 -9.69 -9.54
N LEU A 241 18.79 -11.01 -9.78
CA LEU A 241 19.49 -11.62 -10.91
C LEU A 241 18.81 -11.28 -12.25
N ALA A 242 17.48 -11.24 -12.28
CA ALA A 242 16.72 -10.83 -13.47
C ALA A 242 16.99 -9.36 -13.80
N ASP A 243 16.95 -8.49 -12.80
CA ASP A 243 17.22 -7.06 -12.94
C ASP A 243 18.71 -6.79 -13.27
N LEU A 244 19.64 -7.58 -12.72
CA LEU A 244 21.06 -7.51 -13.07
C LEU A 244 21.27 -7.80 -14.56
N ARG A 245 20.61 -8.83 -15.10
CA ARG A 245 20.68 -9.15 -16.54
C ARG A 245 20.13 -8.00 -17.38
N ALA A 246 18.97 -7.46 -17.01
CA ALA A 246 18.37 -6.33 -17.72
C ALA A 246 19.27 -5.09 -17.72
N ALA A 247 19.91 -4.79 -16.58
CA ALA A 247 20.83 -3.67 -16.44
C ALA A 247 22.16 -3.88 -17.21
N LEU A 248 22.64 -5.13 -17.33
CA LEU A 248 23.81 -5.46 -18.15
C LEU A 248 23.51 -5.38 -19.66
N GLU A 249 22.30 -5.73 -20.08
CA GLU A 249 21.86 -5.68 -21.49
C GLU A 249 21.55 -4.25 -21.96
N ARG A 250 21.00 -3.39 -21.08
CA ARG A 250 20.57 -2.02 -21.39
C ARG A 250 20.98 -1.05 -20.28
N PRO A 251 22.27 -0.69 -20.17
CA PRO A 251 22.80 0.11 -19.07
C PRO A 251 22.20 1.52 -18.99
N GLU A 252 21.70 2.06 -20.10
CA GLU A 252 21.04 3.37 -20.20
C GLU A 252 19.60 3.39 -19.65
N ARG A 253 18.97 2.23 -19.45
CA ARG A 253 17.57 2.12 -19.00
C ARG A 253 17.51 2.01 -17.48
N GLU A 254 16.75 2.89 -16.84
CA GLU A 254 16.43 2.75 -15.42
C GLU A 254 15.50 1.54 -15.19
N LEU A 255 15.81 0.78 -14.14
CA LEU A 255 14.98 -0.32 -13.67
C LEU A 255 13.70 0.23 -13.01
N GLY A 256 12.58 -0.46 -13.19
CA GLY A 256 11.30 -0.05 -12.59
C GLY A 256 11.34 -0.15 -11.05
N PRO A 257 10.78 0.82 -10.32
CA PRO A 257 10.78 0.82 -8.86
C PRO A 257 9.89 -0.29 -8.27
N GLU A 258 10.12 -0.61 -7.00
CA GLU A 258 9.21 -1.45 -6.19
C GLU A 258 7.86 -0.75 -5.98
N ALA A 259 6.75 -1.49 -6.11
CA ALA A 259 5.41 -0.96 -5.84
C ALA A 259 5.18 -0.71 -4.34
N VAL A 260 5.68 -1.61 -3.49
CA VAL A 260 5.73 -1.48 -2.03
C VAL A 260 7.14 -1.81 -1.57
N ARG A 261 7.76 -0.95 -0.78
CA ARG A 261 9.13 -1.18 -0.28
C ARG A 261 9.11 -2.03 0.99
N TYR A 262 10.18 -2.78 1.24
CA TYR A 262 10.26 -3.63 2.44
C TYR A 262 9.98 -2.88 3.75
N PRO A 263 10.52 -1.67 4.01
CA PRO A 263 10.21 -0.94 5.24
C PRO A 263 8.73 -0.51 5.35
N GLU A 264 8.06 -0.26 4.22
CA GLU A 264 6.63 0.07 4.18
C GLU A 264 5.78 -1.14 4.55
N TRP A 265 6.16 -2.32 4.06
CA TRP A 265 5.54 -3.59 4.46
C TRP A 265 5.73 -3.88 5.96
N VAL A 266 6.94 -3.71 6.51
CA VAL A 266 7.20 -3.92 7.95
C VAL A 266 6.36 -2.97 8.81
N ALA A 267 6.22 -1.71 8.39
CA ALA A 267 5.40 -0.71 9.10
C ALA A 267 3.91 -1.07 9.15
N ALA A 268 3.41 -1.96 8.27
CA ALA A 268 2.03 -2.42 8.27
C ALA A 268 1.77 -3.61 9.21
N LEU A 269 2.80 -4.37 9.61
CA LEU A 269 2.66 -5.58 10.44
C LEU A 269 2.00 -5.34 11.81
N PRO A 270 2.26 -4.23 12.54
CA PRO A 270 1.57 -3.97 13.81
C PRO A 270 0.04 -3.91 13.70
N ALA A 271 -0.50 -3.49 12.54
CA ALA A 271 -1.95 -3.46 12.34
C ALA A 271 -2.55 -4.87 12.25
N ILE A 272 -1.81 -5.85 11.71
CA ILE A 272 -2.21 -7.27 11.69
C ILE A 272 -2.21 -7.81 13.12
N ALA A 273 -1.15 -7.53 13.89
CA ALA A 273 -1.02 -7.99 15.27
C ALA A 273 -2.00 -7.33 16.26
N ALA A 274 -2.68 -6.26 15.85
CA ALA A 274 -3.72 -5.61 16.63
C ALA A 274 -5.08 -6.32 16.51
N ASP A 275 -5.25 -7.24 15.55
CA ASP A 275 -6.46 -8.05 15.43
C ASP A 275 -6.48 -9.15 16.51
N PRO A 276 -7.44 -9.13 17.45
CA PRO A 276 -7.56 -10.17 18.47
C PRO A 276 -7.72 -11.57 17.86
N ARG A 277 -8.37 -11.70 16.70
CA ARG A 277 -8.61 -13.01 16.07
C ARG A 277 -7.32 -13.66 15.57
N GLU A 278 -6.40 -12.86 15.02
CA GLU A 278 -5.08 -13.34 14.63
C GLU A 278 -4.30 -13.78 15.87
N CYS A 279 -4.32 -12.97 16.93
CA CYS A 279 -3.68 -13.31 18.20
C CYS A 279 -4.27 -14.59 18.83
N ASP A 280 -5.58 -14.74 18.83
CA ASP A 280 -6.30 -15.90 19.36
C ASP A 280 -6.00 -17.15 18.53
N HIS A 281 -6.01 -17.05 17.20
CA HIS A 281 -5.61 -18.15 16.31
C HIS A 281 -4.18 -18.63 16.61
N TRP A 282 -3.21 -17.72 16.71
CA TRP A 282 -1.83 -18.12 16.99
C TRP A 282 -1.64 -18.63 18.42
N ARG A 283 -2.48 -18.20 19.37
CA ARG A 283 -2.53 -18.78 20.72
C ARG A 283 -3.03 -20.22 20.68
N GLU A 284 -4.13 -20.49 19.97
CA GLU A 284 -4.65 -21.86 19.76
C GLU A 284 -3.62 -22.76 19.07
N VAL A 285 -2.92 -22.26 18.04
CA VAL A 285 -1.85 -23.01 17.37
C VAL A 285 -0.70 -23.33 18.34
N ALA A 286 -0.29 -22.37 19.17
CA ALA A 286 0.74 -22.58 20.17
C ALA A 286 0.33 -23.61 21.23
N GLU A 287 -0.91 -23.54 21.73
CA GLU A 287 -1.47 -24.47 22.72
C GLU A 287 -1.71 -25.87 22.14
N GLY A 288 -2.25 -25.99 20.94
CA GLY A 288 -2.45 -27.28 20.27
C GLY A 288 -1.11 -27.94 19.91
N ARG A 289 -0.12 -27.16 19.48
CA ARG A 289 1.28 -27.61 19.41
C ARG A 289 1.81 -28.02 20.77
N ALA A 290 1.42 -27.29 21.84
CA ALA A 290 1.71 -27.62 23.23
C ALA A 290 1.07 -28.97 23.70
N ALA A 291 0.05 -29.47 22.99
CA ALA A 291 -0.61 -30.75 23.25
C ALA A 291 -0.16 -31.90 22.33
N ALA A 292 0.37 -31.60 21.13
CA ALA A 292 0.75 -32.60 20.12
C ALA A 292 2.06 -33.35 20.43
N ALA A 293 2.03 -34.24 21.44
CA ALA A 293 3.22 -34.94 21.95
C ALA A 293 3.97 -35.80 20.91
N SER A 294 3.27 -36.37 19.92
CA SER A 294 3.85 -37.27 18.90
C SER A 294 4.79 -36.60 17.90
N PHE A 295 4.82 -35.26 17.86
CA PHE A 295 5.65 -34.48 16.95
C PHE A 295 6.73 -33.66 17.66
N ARG A 296 6.93 -33.89 18.96
CA ARG A 296 7.99 -33.26 19.74
C ARG A 296 9.21 -34.16 19.81
N SER A 297 10.37 -33.53 19.90
CA SER A 297 11.59 -34.23 20.27
C SER A 297 11.49 -34.73 21.71
N ARG A 298 11.74 -36.02 21.96
CA ARG A 298 11.80 -36.61 23.31
C ARG A 298 13.18 -36.46 23.94
N GLY A 299 14.15 -35.98 23.17
CA GLY A 299 15.52 -35.69 23.60
C GLY A 299 16.21 -34.70 22.64
N PRO A 300 17.46 -34.32 22.91
CA PRO A 300 18.24 -33.50 22.00
C PRO A 300 18.55 -34.26 20.70
N LEU A 301 18.40 -33.56 19.56
CA LEU A 301 18.72 -34.13 18.26
C LEU A 301 20.24 -34.34 18.08
N PRO A 302 20.66 -35.36 17.29
CA PRO A 302 22.06 -35.59 16.99
C PRO A 302 22.73 -34.38 16.32
N GLN A 303 23.98 -34.08 16.68
CA GLN A 303 24.79 -33.06 16.01
C GLN A 303 25.60 -33.65 14.84
N THR A 304 24.94 -34.43 13.98
CA THR A 304 25.53 -35.01 12.77
C THR A 304 24.99 -34.31 11.52
N ALA A 305 25.67 -34.48 10.38
CA ALA A 305 25.07 -34.10 9.10
C ALA A 305 23.85 -34.99 8.84
N PRO A 306 22.75 -34.44 8.28
CA PRO A 306 21.58 -35.24 7.95
C PRO A 306 21.87 -36.19 6.79
N GLU A 307 21.18 -37.33 6.80
CA GLU A 307 21.13 -38.25 5.67
C GLU A 307 20.16 -37.73 4.60
N HIS A 308 20.52 -37.95 3.33
CA HIS A 308 19.68 -37.59 2.20
C HIS A 308 18.81 -38.77 1.78
N HIS A 309 17.48 -38.62 1.89
CA HIS A 309 16.54 -39.56 1.31
C HIS A 309 16.21 -39.14 -0.13
N PRO A 310 16.24 -40.06 -1.12
CA PRO A 310 16.05 -39.73 -2.54
C PRO A 310 14.66 -39.15 -2.83
N GLY A 311 13.68 -39.41 -1.97
CA GLY A 311 12.33 -38.91 -2.10
C GLY A 311 11.64 -39.50 -3.32
N PHE A 312 10.78 -38.72 -3.96
CA PHE A 312 10.03 -39.19 -5.11
C PHE A 312 9.57 -38.07 -6.05
N ALA A 313 9.23 -38.41 -7.30
CA ALA A 313 8.72 -37.45 -8.28
C ALA A 313 7.34 -37.87 -8.80
N LEU A 314 6.41 -36.91 -8.90
CA LEU A 314 5.11 -37.12 -9.53
C LEU A 314 5.21 -37.05 -11.06
N GLY A 315 4.24 -37.63 -11.75
CA GLY A 315 4.06 -37.47 -13.20
C GLY A 315 3.69 -36.03 -13.57
N ARG A 316 3.91 -35.63 -14.83
CA ARG A 316 3.56 -34.28 -15.32
C ARG A 316 2.06 -33.98 -15.19
N ALA A 317 1.21 -34.97 -15.49
CA ALA A 317 -0.23 -34.85 -15.39
C ALA A 317 -0.69 -34.61 -13.94
N ALA A 318 -0.27 -35.48 -13.01
CA ALA A 318 -0.56 -35.31 -11.58
C ALA A 318 -0.01 -33.98 -11.02
N THR A 319 1.21 -33.60 -11.43
CA THR A 319 1.81 -32.32 -11.05
C THR A 319 0.92 -31.16 -11.50
N ALA A 320 0.53 -31.12 -12.78
CA ALA A 320 -0.30 -30.05 -13.32
C ALA A 320 -1.69 -29.98 -12.67
N GLN A 321 -2.28 -31.13 -12.31
CA GLN A 321 -3.53 -31.20 -11.56
C GLN A 321 -3.38 -30.56 -10.16
N LEU A 322 -2.37 -30.97 -9.41
CA LEU A 322 -2.13 -30.52 -8.05
C LEU A 322 -1.76 -29.03 -7.97
N THR A 323 -0.89 -28.55 -8.88
CA THR A 323 -0.45 -27.15 -8.88
C THR A 323 -1.43 -26.20 -9.56
N GLY A 324 -2.56 -26.70 -10.07
CA GLY A 324 -3.53 -25.90 -10.81
C GLY A 324 -4.96 -26.21 -10.41
N PRO A 325 -5.69 -27.08 -11.14
CA PRO A 325 -7.11 -27.38 -10.89
C PRO A 325 -7.45 -27.77 -9.44
N VAL A 326 -6.67 -28.66 -8.81
CA VAL A 326 -6.98 -29.17 -7.47
C VAL A 326 -6.77 -28.11 -6.40
N ALA A 327 -5.63 -27.42 -6.41
CA ALA A 327 -5.38 -26.32 -5.46
C ALA A 327 -6.44 -25.22 -5.59
N ARG A 328 -6.76 -24.83 -6.84
CA ARG A 328 -7.83 -23.86 -7.12
C ARG A 328 -9.18 -24.36 -6.62
N ARG A 329 -9.55 -25.63 -6.78
CA ARG A 329 -10.84 -26.16 -6.29
C ARG A 329 -11.09 -25.83 -4.81
N PHE A 330 -10.08 -25.99 -3.97
CA PHE A 330 -10.18 -25.72 -2.53
C PHE A 330 -9.94 -24.25 -2.14
N GLY A 331 -9.66 -23.36 -3.12
CA GLY A 331 -9.26 -21.98 -2.85
C GLY A 331 -7.95 -21.91 -2.08
N LEU A 332 -7.00 -22.76 -2.47
CA LEU A 332 -5.67 -22.86 -1.88
C LEU A 332 -4.60 -22.56 -2.94
N ARG A 333 -3.47 -22.04 -2.48
CA ARG A 333 -2.24 -21.99 -3.28
C ARG A 333 -1.64 -23.40 -3.39
N PRO A 334 -0.86 -23.70 -4.45
CA PRO A 334 -0.15 -24.98 -4.54
C PRO A 334 0.65 -25.29 -3.27
N ALA A 335 1.34 -24.30 -2.71
CA ALA A 335 2.09 -24.46 -1.48
C ALA A 335 1.22 -24.90 -0.29
N GLN A 336 0.03 -24.30 -0.14
CA GLN A 336 -0.92 -24.63 0.93
C GLN A 336 -1.53 -26.02 0.75
N LEU A 337 -1.85 -26.42 -0.50
CA LEU A 337 -2.31 -27.78 -0.79
C LEU A 337 -1.25 -28.82 -0.40
N LEU A 338 0.02 -28.56 -0.74
CA LEU A 338 1.13 -29.44 -0.37
C LEU A 338 1.35 -29.50 1.14
N THR A 339 1.17 -28.37 1.84
CA THR A 339 1.19 -28.33 3.32
C THR A 339 0.10 -29.20 3.91
N GLY A 340 -1.13 -29.13 3.38
CA GLY A 340 -2.23 -30.01 3.79
C GLY A 340 -1.94 -31.48 3.51
N ALA A 341 -1.38 -31.79 2.33
CA ALA A 341 -1.02 -33.16 1.97
C ALA A 341 0.03 -33.75 2.92
N LEU A 342 1.04 -32.97 3.33
CA LEU A 342 2.00 -33.40 4.34
C LEU A 342 1.34 -33.57 5.71
N GLY A 343 0.47 -32.64 6.12
CA GLY A 343 -0.26 -32.73 7.38
C GLY A 343 -1.05 -34.03 7.52
N LEU A 344 -1.84 -34.38 6.49
CA LEU A 344 -2.56 -35.66 6.47
C LEU A 344 -1.61 -36.86 6.44
N ALA A 345 -0.50 -36.77 5.70
CA ALA A 345 0.49 -37.83 5.67
C ALA A 345 1.14 -38.07 7.05
N LEU A 346 1.37 -37.01 7.82
CA LEU A 346 1.89 -37.07 9.19
C LEU A 346 0.87 -37.66 10.17
N ILE A 347 -0.42 -37.28 10.04
CA ILE A 347 -1.55 -37.86 10.76
C ILE A 347 -1.61 -39.38 10.53
N ARG A 348 -1.55 -39.81 9.26
CA ARG A 348 -1.51 -41.22 8.86
C ARG A 348 -0.26 -41.94 9.39
N TRP A 349 0.89 -41.29 9.31
CA TRP A 349 2.18 -41.87 9.70
C TRP A 349 2.32 -42.08 11.22
N ARG A 350 1.82 -41.15 12.04
CA ARG A 350 1.83 -41.29 13.52
C ARG A 350 0.55 -41.91 14.10
N GLY A 351 -0.49 -42.09 13.30
CA GLY A 351 -1.79 -42.58 13.76
C GLY A 351 -2.48 -41.64 14.76
N THR A 352 -2.30 -40.33 14.60
CA THR A 352 -2.82 -39.29 15.52
C THR A 352 -4.03 -38.58 14.92
N ARG A 353 -4.75 -37.77 15.72
CA ARG A 353 -5.86 -36.93 15.22
C ARG A 353 -5.46 -35.49 14.89
N ALA A 354 -4.18 -35.17 15.06
CA ALA A 354 -3.60 -33.88 14.76
C ALA A 354 -2.16 -34.07 14.28
N ALA A 355 -1.67 -33.15 13.45
CA ALA A 355 -0.27 -33.01 13.08
C ALA A 355 0.22 -31.60 13.40
N SER A 356 1.41 -31.50 14.02
CA SER A 356 2.10 -30.24 14.24
C SER A 356 3.50 -30.29 13.63
N PHE A 357 3.81 -29.27 12.82
CA PHE A 357 5.06 -29.16 12.08
C PHE A 357 5.31 -27.70 11.68
N ASP A 358 6.54 -27.39 11.28
CA ASP A 358 6.92 -26.05 10.82
C ASP A 358 6.85 -25.96 9.29
N VAL A 359 6.42 -24.82 8.76
CA VAL A 359 6.41 -24.56 7.32
C VAL A 359 7.24 -23.31 7.02
N CYS A 360 8.18 -23.42 6.08
CA CYS A 360 8.90 -22.27 5.56
C CYS A 360 8.07 -21.60 4.45
N THR A 361 7.69 -20.35 4.68
CA THR A 361 6.85 -19.53 3.79
C THR A 361 7.63 -18.32 3.30
N ASP A 362 7.18 -17.70 2.21
CA ASP A 362 7.64 -16.38 1.78
C ASP A 362 6.51 -15.39 2.00
N GLY A 363 6.76 -14.37 2.83
CA GLY A 363 5.79 -13.33 3.17
C GLY A 363 5.29 -12.50 1.99
N ARG A 364 5.89 -12.64 0.79
CA ARG A 364 5.36 -12.05 -0.46
C ARG A 364 4.21 -12.86 -1.06
N GLN A 365 4.11 -14.15 -0.72
CA GLN A 365 3.09 -15.01 -1.29
C GLN A 365 1.71 -14.41 -0.99
N GLY A 366 0.87 -14.27 -2.03
CA GLY A 366 -0.47 -13.70 -1.90
C GLY A 366 -0.55 -12.19 -2.12
N THR A 367 0.58 -11.49 -2.25
CA THR A 367 0.62 -10.03 -2.42
C THR A 367 1.41 -9.64 -3.67
N PRO A 368 0.77 -9.53 -4.85
CA PRO A 368 1.46 -9.19 -6.10
C PRO A 368 2.28 -7.90 -6.09
N ALA A 369 1.89 -6.90 -5.29
CA ALA A 369 2.69 -5.68 -5.12
C ALA A 369 4.08 -5.93 -4.51
N LEU A 370 4.22 -7.01 -3.73
CA LEU A 370 5.50 -7.43 -3.15
C LEU A 370 6.33 -8.33 -4.08
N ALA A 371 5.82 -8.70 -5.26
CA ALA A 371 6.49 -9.65 -6.16
C ALA A 371 7.88 -9.19 -6.63
N ARG A 372 8.12 -7.88 -6.67
CA ARG A 372 9.43 -7.26 -7.01
C ARG A 372 10.18 -6.72 -5.80
N THR A 373 9.62 -6.81 -4.60
CA THR A 373 10.20 -6.22 -3.40
C THR A 373 11.35 -7.08 -2.89
N VAL A 374 12.50 -6.44 -2.69
CA VAL A 374 13.70 -7.08 -2.14
C VAL A 374 13.70 -6.93 -0.63
N GLY A 375 13.79 -8.07 0.07
CA GLY A 375 13.80 -8.15 1.51
C GLY A 375 13.89 -9.58 2.03
N PRO A 376 14.19 -9.77 3.33
CA PRO A 376 14.11 -11.07 3.98
C PRO A 376 12.64 -11.37 4.33
N PHE A 377 11.92 -12.03 3.42
CA PHE A 377 10.53 -12.42 3.60
C PHE A 377 10.37 -13.89 4.01
N ALA A 378 11.43 -14.69 3.90
CA ALA A 378 11.41 -16.08 4.31
C ALA A 378 11.19 -16.21 5.82
N GLU A 379 10.05 -16.78 6.20
CA GLU A 379 9.66 -17.02 7.59
C GLU A 379 9.40 -18.51 7.81
N THR A 380 9.50 -18.97 9.06
CA THR A 380 9.08 -20.32 9.46
C THR A 380 7.90 -20.18 10.41
N GLU A 381 6.73 -20.62 9.96
CA GLU A 381 5.47 -20.51 10.68
C GLU A 381 5.04 -21.88 11.23
N PRO A 382 4.46 -21.94 12.44
CA PRO A 382 3.91 -23.17 12.99
C PRO A 382 2.62 -23.55 12.28
N VAL A 383 2.46 -24.84 11.98
CA VAL A 383 1.20 -25.39 11.46
C VAL A 383 0.66 -26.45 12.40
N LEU A 384 -0.65 -26.36 12.66
CA LEU A 384 -1.44 -27.33 13.38
C LEU A 384 -2.65 -27.68 12.52
N LEU A 385 -2.82 -28.97 12.21
CA LEU A 385 -3.95 -29.46 11.42
C LEU A 385 -4.58 -30.66 12.12
N ASP A 386 -5.91 -30.64 12.25
CA ASP A 386 -6.70 -31.73 12.82
C ASP A 386 -7.34 -32.57 11.72
N GLY A 387 -7.46 -33.87 11.95
CA GLY A 387 -8.06 -34.82 11.00
C GLY A 387 -8.04 -36.25 11.51
N GLU A 388 -8.51 -37.19 10.69
CA GLU A 388 -8.51 -38.62 11.06
C GLU A 388 -7.51 -39.42 10.22
N PRO A 389 -6.79 -40.41 10.80
CA PRO A 389 -5.88 -41.26 10.04
C PRO A 389 -6.52 -41.96 8.83
N GLY A 390 -7.80 -42.32 8.93
CA GLY A 390 -8.54 -42.96 7.84
C GLY A 390 -9.21 -42.00 6.86
N GLN A 391 -9.10 -40.68 7.06
CA GLN A 391 -9.82 -39.69 6.25
C GLN A 391 -9.30 -39.65 4.81
N HIS A 392 -10.20 -39.52 3.85
CA HIS A 392 -9.83 -39.33 2.45
C HIS A 392 -9.21 -37.94 2.23
N ALA A 393 -8.17 -37.84 1.38
CA ALA A 393 -7.42 -36.59 1.22
C ALA A 393 -8.27 -35.37 0.84
N ARG A 394 -9.33 -35.59 0.05
CA ARG A 394 -10.27 -34.54 -0.34
C ARG A 394 -11.06 -33.97 0.85
N GLU A 395 -11.65 -34.84 1.66
CA GLU A 395 -12.48 -34.44 2.80
C GLU A 395 -11.63 -33.70 3.84
N PHE A 396 -10.42 -34.22 4.09
CA PHE A 396 -9.44 -33.55 4.94
C PHE A 396 -9.09 -32.16 4.41
N THR A 397 -8.81 -32.02 3.10
CA THR A 397 -8.43 -30.73 2.51
C THR A 397 -9.60 -29.72 2.55
N GLU A 398 -10.83 -30.17 2.31
CA GLU A 398 -12.05 -29.36 2.47
C GLU A 398 -12.20 -28.84 3.90
N GLN A 399 -12.00 -29.70 4.90
CA GLN A 399 -12.05 -29.34 6.33
C GLN A 399 -10.91 -28.39 6.73
N ALA A 400 -9.69 -28.70 6.30
CA ALA A 400 -8.47 -27.98 6.67
C ALA A 400 -8.26 -26.68 5.89
N ALA A 401 -9.05 -26.41 4.84
CA ALA A 401 -8.86 -25.28 3.93
C ALA A 401 -8.74 -23.93 4.66
N ARG A 402 -9.52 -23.71 5.73
CA ARG A 402 -9.44 -22.48 6.53
C ARG A 402 -8.08 -22.30 7.18
N SER A 403 -7.59 -23.31 7.91
CA SER A 403 -6.28 -23.28 8.57
C SER A 403 -5.14 -23.19 7.55
N LEU A 404 -5.28 -23.87 6.41
CA LEU A 404 -4.29 -23.83 5.34
C LEU A 404 -4.20 -22.44 4.67
N ARG A 405 -5.30 -21.67 4.61
CA ARG A 405 -5.28 -20.31 4.07
C ARG A 405 -4.50 -19.34 4.96
N ALA A 406 -4.43 -19.56 6.27
CA ALA A 406 -3.65 -18.74 7.20
C ALA A 406 -2.13 -18.86 6.96
N VAL A 407 -1.66 -20.01 6.45
CA VAL A 407 -0.25 -20.28 6.19
C VAL A 407 0.30 -19.35 5.11
N GLY A 408 1.36 -18.61 5.45
CA GLY A 408 2.09 -17.73 4.54
C GLY A 408 1.37 -16.41 4.26
N ARG A 409 0.72 -15.84 5.28
CA ARG A 409 0.13 -14.48 5.26
C ARG A 409 0.94 -13.47 6.10
N ALA A 410 2.12 -13.85 6.60
CA ALA A 410 2.96 -13.06 7.52
C ALA A 410 2.31 -12.68 8.87
N ALA A 411 1.12 -13.21 9.17
CA ALA A 411 0.39 -12.91 10.40
C ALA A 411 1.07 -13.50 11.65
N PHE A 412 1.73 -14.66 11.51
CA PHE A 412 2.52 -15.26 12.59
C PHE A 412 3.64 -14.31 13.04
N GLY A 413 4.50 -13.88 12.12
CA GLY A 413 5.59 -12.94 12.42
C GLY A 413 5.07 -11.62 12.96
N ALA A 414 3.96 -11.11 12.43
CA ALA A 414 3.31 -9.93 12.96
C ALA A 414 2.90 -10.11 14.44
N CYS A 415 2.17 -11.17 14.79
CA CYS A 415 1.72 -11.42 16.16
C CYS A 415 2.90 -11.70 17.10
N ARG A 416 3.87 -12.50 16.65
CA ARG A 416 5.08 -12.84 17.42
C ARG A 416 5.89 -11.60 17.83
N GLU A 417 5.91 -10.57 16.98
CA GLU A 417 6.72 -9.38 17.21
C GLU A 417 5.97 -8.18 17.80
N TYR A 418 4.73 -7.97 17.35
CA TYR A 418 3.99 -6.72 17.58
C TYR A 418 2.66 -6.91 18.33
N ALA A 419 2.28 -8.13 18.74
CA ALA A 419 1.06 -8.30 19.53
C ALA A 419 1.10 -7.48 20.82
N ALA A 420 -0.04 -6.87 21.15
CA ALA A 420 -0.18 -6.04 22.34
C ALA A 420 0.07 -6.84 23.64
N ASP A 421 -0.32 -8.12 23.66
CA ASP A 421 -0.09 -9.06 24.74
C ASP A 421 1.39 -9.52 24.77
N PRO A 422 2.19 -9.10 25.78
CA PRO A 422 3.59 -9.52 25.90
C PRO A 422 3.74 -11.02 26.18
N ALA A 423 2.77 -11.67 26.82
CA ALA A 423 2.81 -13.10 27.11
C ALA A 423 2.64 -13.91 25.83
N LEU A 424 1.71 -13.50 24.95
CA LEU A 424 1.56 -14.11 23.63
C LEU A 424 2.85 -13.98 22.81
N ARG A 425 3.47 -12.79 22.77
CA ARG A 425 4.76 -12.60 22.07
C ARG A 425 5.84 -13.55 22.59
N LEU A 426 5.93 -13.73 23.90
CA LEU A 426 6.89 -14.67 24.49
C LEU A 426 6.60 -16.11 24.06
N VAL A 427 5.35 -16.56 24.15
CA VAL A 427 4.92 -17.91 23.75
C VAL A 427 5.21 -18.18 22.27
N LEU A 428 4.94 -17.22 21.38
CA LEU A 428 5.20 -17.38 19.94
C LEU A 428 6.69 -17.34 19.58
N ARG A 429 7.53 -16.68 20.40
CA ARG A 429 9.00 -16.69 20.23
C ARG A 429 9.63 -17.98 20.76
N GLU A 430 9.00 -18.60 21.76
CA GLU A 430 9.49 -19.79 22.45
C GLU A 430 8.58 -21.01 22.21
N LEU A 431 8.13 -21.18 20.96
CA LEU A 431 7.28 -22.33 20.60
C LEU A 431 7.97 -23.66 20.92
N VAL A 432 7.17 -24.63 21.35
CA VAL A 432 7.64 -25.99 21.61
C VAL A 432 8.29 -26.56 20.32
N PRO A 433 9.56 -27.03 20.35
CA PRO A 433 10.21 -27.58 19.16
C PRO A 433 9.46 -28.79 18.57
N VAL A 434 9.46 -28.91 17.24
CA VAL A 434 8.84 -30.01 16.50
C VAL A 434 9.86 -30.79 15.68
N LEU A 435 9.53 -32.04 15.36
CA LEU A 435 10.40 -32.95 14.63
C LEU A 435 10.49 -32.64 13.13
N VAL A 436 9.46 -32.02 12.56
CA VAL A 436 9.30 -31.91 11.10
C VAL A 436 9.21 -30.46 10.66
N ARG A 437 9.99 -30.10 9.64
CA ARG A 437 9.82 -28.89 8.85
C ARG A 437 9.47 -29.23 7.40
N PHE A 438 8.69 -28.37 6.76
CA PHE A 438 8.34 -28.46 5.35
C PHE A 438 8.60 -27.16 4.60
N THR A 439 9.17 -27.27 3.39
CA THR A 439 9.30 -26.17 2.44
C THR A 439 8.46 -26.50 1.19
N PRO A 440 7.22 -25.98 1.09
CA PRO A 440 6.27 -26.32 0.03
C PRO A 440 6.58 -25.68 -1.34
N ASP A 441 7.49 -24.69 -1.38
CA ASP A 441 7.78 -23.86 -2.54
C ASP A 441 9.23 -24.03 -3.02
N THR A 442 9.47 -23.97 -4.34
CA THR A 442 10.81 -24.10 -4.94
C THR A 442 11.73 -22.93 -4.64
N ASP A 443 11.14 -21.75 -4.54
CA ASP A 443 11.87 -20.48 -4.63
C ASP A 443 12.22 -19.96 -3.23
N VAL A 444 11.39 -20.34 -2.25
CA VAL A 444 11.64 -20.12 -0.83
C VAL A 444 12.68 -21.12 -0.34
N ARG A 445 13.82 -20.61 0.13
CA ARG A 445 14.77 -21.39 0.92
C ARG A 445 15.03 -20.68 2.24
N PRO A 446 15.06 -21.40 3.37
CA PRO A 446 15.53 -20.82 4.61
C PRO A 446 16.98 -20.33 4.44
N ALA A 447 17.34 -19.29 5.18
CA ALA A 447 18.69 -18.74 5.16
C ALA A 447 19.73 -19.86 5.40
N PRO A 448 20.87 -19.84 4.67
CA PRO A 448 21.91 -20.85 4.86
C PRO A 448 22.44 -20.79 6.28
N ARG A 449 22.26 -21.87 7.05
CA ARG A 449 22.74 -21.91 8.43
C ARG A 449 24.27 -22.03 8.49
N PRO A 450 24.90 -21.46 9.53
CA PRO A 450 26.31 -21.74 9.80
C PRO A 450 26.52 -23.24 9.95
N ALA A 451 27.55 -23.79 9.32
CA ALA A 451 27.92 -25.20 9.39
C ALA A 451 28.17 -25.73 10.82
N ARG A 452 28.22 -24.83 11.82
CA ARG A 452 28.42 -25.12 13.24
C ARG A 452 27.13 -25.11 14.08
N THR A 453 25.97 -24.84 13.48
CA THR A 453 24.68 -24.88 14.19
C THR A 453 24.04 -26.26 14.09
N ALA A 454 23.52 -26.77 15.22
CA ALA A 454 22.83 -28.06 15.27
C ALA A 454 21.60 -28.05 14.36
N TRP A 455 21.35 -29.17 13.67
CA TRP A 455 20.18 -29.31 12.80
C TRP A 455 18.93 -29.41 13.68
N PRO A 456 17.97 -28.46 13.61
CA PRO A 456 16.92 -28.31 14.61
C PRO A 456 15.67 -29.17 14.36
N TYR A 457 15.64 -29.93 13.26
CA TYR A 457 14.52 -30.79 12.87
C TYR A 457 15.00 -32.21 12.62
N ALA A 458 14.27 -33.22 13.10
CA ALA A 458 14.61 -34.60 12.76
C ALA A 458 14.35 -34.91 11.28
N ILE A 459 13.36 -34.25 10.66
CA ILE A 459 13.01 -34.38 9.25
C ILE A 459 12.80 -32.99 8.65
N ASP A 460 13.47 -32.71 7.54
CA ASP A 460 13.27 -31.51 6.72
C ASP A 460 12.82 -31.94 5.32
N ALA A 461 11.53 -31.73 5.04
CA ALA A 461 10.90 -32.08 3.78
C ALA A 461 10.86 -30.86 2.84
N ALA A 462 11.07 -31.06 1.55
CA ALA A 462 11.00 -29.98 0.56
C ALA A 462 10.33 -30.45 -0.73
N ALA A 463 9.45 -29.61 -1.26
CA ALA A 463 8.83 -29.78 -2.57
C ALA A 463 9.56 -28.92 -3.61
N ARG A 464 9.84 -29.49 -4.79
CA ARG A 464 10.50 -28.77 -5.88
C ARG A 464 9.92 -29.11 -7.26
N MET A 465 9.55 -28.08 -8.01
CA MET A 465 9.28 -28.15 -9.44
C MET A 465 10.59 -28.27 -10.23
N ARG A 466 10.73 -29.37 -10.99
CA ARG A 466 11.83 -29.55 -11.95
C ARG A 466 11.29 -30.08 -13.27
N GLN A 467 11.54 -29.33 -14.34
CA GLN A 467 11.08 -29.66 -15.69
C GLN A 467 9.59 -30.03 -15.71
N GLY A 468 8.72 -29.30 -15.00
CA GLY A 468 7.26 -29.57 -14.94
C GLY A 468 6.85 -30.82 -14.15
N ARG A 469 7.71 -31.32 -13.25
CA ARG A 469 7.40 -32.41 -12.32
C ARG A 469 7.64 -31.96 -10.88
N LEU A 470 6.71 -32.28 -9.98
CA LEU A 470 6.87 -32.07 -8.55
C LEU A 470 7.78 -33.17 -7.97
N GLN A 471 8.87 -32.77 -7.32
CA GLN A 471 9.80 -33.64 -6.62
C GLN A 471 9.72 -33.36 -5.12
N ILE A 472 9.42 -34.38 -4.32
CA ILE A 472 9.46 -34.30 -2.86
C ILE A 472 10.76 -34.95 -2.39
N ARG A 473 11.49 -34.28 -1.49
CA ARG A 473 12.75 -34.76 -0.91
C ARG A 473 12.72 -34.62 0.61
N PHE A 474 13.52 -35.44 1.29
CA PHE A 474 13.65 -35.41 2.73
C PHE A 474 15.12 -35.48 3.12
N ASP A 475 15.53 -34.58 4.01
CA ASP A 475 16.79 -34.66 4.73
C ASP A 475 16.45 -35.00 6.19
N TRP A 476 17.13 -35.98 6.79
CA TRP A 476 16.72 -36.50 8.09
C TRP A 476 17.89 -36.87 9.00
N LEU A 477 17.63 -36.88 10.30
CA LEU A 477 18.53 -37.33 11.34
C LEU A 477 18.01 -38.59 12.00
N HIS A 478 18.88 -39.58 12.16
CA HIS A 478 18.54 -40.80 12.87
C HIS A 478 18.34 -40.52 14.37
N SER A 479 17.16 -40.88 14.90
CA SER A 479 16.82 -40.72 16.32
C SER A 479 15.94 -41.87 16.79
N ASP A 480 16.52 -42.82 17.53
CA ASP A 480 15.78 -43.97 18.07
C ASP A 480 14.67 -43.57 19.04
N HIS A 481 14.93 -42.58 19.89
CA HIS A 481 13.95 -42.14 20.89
C HIS A 481 12.74 -41.44 20.28
N ASP A 482 12.92 -40.78 19.12
CA ASP A 482 11.83 -40.15 18.37
C ASP A 482 11.21 -41.09 17.30
N GLY A 483 11.74 -42.30 17.17
CA GLY A 483 11.31 -43.28 16.15
C GLY A 483 11.62 -42.85 14.73
N ILE A 484 12.73 -42.13 14.52
CA ILE A 484 13.19 -41.64 13.22
C ILE A 484 14.32 -42.56 12.73
N THR A 485 13.95 -43.45 11.82
CA THR A 485 14.80 -44.45 11.17
C THR A 485 14.61 -44.34 9.66
N ARG A 486 15.45 -45.01 8.89
CA ARG A 486 15.29 -45.02 7.43
C ARG A 486 13.94 -45.58 7.04
N GLU A 487 13.52 -46.67 7.67
CA GLU A 487 12.25 -47.34 7.42
C GLU A 487 11.06 -46.42 7.72
N THR A 488 11.12 -45.63 8.80
CA THR A 488 10.03 -44.69 9.12
C THR A 488 9.99 -43.47 8.22
N VAL A 489 11.14 -43.02 7.69
CA VAL A 489 11.20 -41.96 6.67
C VAL A 489 10.69 -42.47 5.31
N ASP A 490 11.03 -43.72 4.93
CA ASP A 490 10.50 -44.38 3.72
C ASP A 490 8.96 -44.49 3.81
N ALA A 491 8.42 -44.87 4.98
CA ALA A 491 6.98 -44.93 5.22
C ALA A 491 6.30 -43.56 5.15
N LEU A 492 6.94 -42.50 5.67
CA LEU A 492 6.45 -41.13 5.54
C LEU A 492 6.43 -40.70 4.06
N ALA A 493 7.51 -40.96 3.31
CA ALA A 493 7.58 -40.64 1.89
C ALA A 493 6.48 -41.36 1.09
N ALA A 494 6.20 -42.64 1.40
CA ALA A 494 5.10 -43.39 0.80
C ALA A 494 3.72 -42.80 1.16
N SER A 495 3.52 -42.38 2.42
CA SER A 495 2.29 -41.73 2.89
C SER A 495 2.03 -40.41 2.16
N VAL A 496 3.06 -39.54 2.04
CA VAL A 496 2.95 -38.28 1.30
C VAL A 496 2.62 -38.53 -0.17
N ARG A 497 3.25 -39.52 -0.81
CA ARG A 497 2.94 -39.91 -2.18
C ARG A 497 1.48 -40.35 -2.32
N ALA A 498 1.00 -41.23 -1.44
CA ALA A 498 -0.37 -41.73 -1.48
C ALA A 498 -1.41 -40.61 -1.37
N VAL A 499 -1.21 -39.67 -0.44
CA VAL A 499 -2.10 -38.51 -0.29
C VAL A 499 -2.11 -37.62 -1.55
N LEU A 500 -0.94 -37.38 -2.15
CA LEU A 500 -0.85 -36.60 -3.39
C LEU A 500 -1.47 -37.31 -4.59
N ASP A 501 -1.32 -38.64 -4.67
CA ASP A 501 -1.95 -39.45 -5.71
C ASP A 501 -3.48 -39.51 -5.53
N GLU A 502 -4.01 -39.59 -4.29
CA GLU A 502 -5.45 -39.45 -3.99
C GLU A 502 -6.01 -38.10 -4.46
N LEU A 503 -5.30 -37.01 -4.19
CA LEU A 503 -5.69 -35.67 -4.62
C LEU A 503 -5.61 -35.50 -6.15
N ALA A 504 -4.64 -36.15 -6.80
CA ALA A 504 -4.45 -36.07 -8.26
C ALA A 504 -5.37 -37.01 -9.06
N ALA A 505 -5.84 -38.11 -8.44
CA ALA A 505 -6.67 -39.13 -9.07
C ALA A 505 -8.12 -38.68 -9.27
N VAL A 506 -8.54 -37.56 -8.67
CA VAL A 506 -9.88 -37.00 -8.84
C VAL A 506 -10.10 -36.68 -10.33
N PRO A 507 -11.01 -37.40 -11.03
CA PRO A 507 -11.38 -37.04 -12.37
C PRO A 507 -11.94 -35.62 -12.37
N GLY A 508 -11.64 -34.84 -13.40
CA GLY A 508 -12.36 -33.59 -13.70
C GLY A 508 -13.82 -33.84 -14.12
N GLU A 509 -14.52 -34.80 -13.51
CA GLU A 509 -15.90 -35.18 -13.82
C GLU A 509 -16.93 -34.12 -13.42
N HIS A 510 -16.50 -33.13 -12.64
CA HIS A 510 -17.12 -31.80 -12.61
C HIS A 510 -16.04 -30.78 -12.95
N ALA A 511 -15.62 -30.73 -14.21
CA ALA A 511 -14.92 -29.56 -14.73
C ALA A 511 -15.86 -28.38 -14.49
N GLY A 512 -15.70 -27.72 -13.34
CA GLY A 512 -16.27 -26.42 -13.06
C GLY A 512 -16.02 -25.56 -14.30
N GLN A 513 -17.06 -24.86 -14.73
CA GLN A 513 -17.03 -24.04 -15.93
C GLN A 513 -15.70 -23.28 -16.01
N PRO A 514 -15.08 -23.18 -17.20
CA PRO A 514 -13.74 -22.65 -17.36
C PRO A 514 -13.60 -21.29 -16.66
N PRO A 515 -12.43 -21.01 -16.05
CA PRO A 515 -12.20 -19.73 -15.42
C PRO A 515 -12.43 -18.61 -16.44
N VAL A 516 -13.03 -17.52 -15.99
CA VAL A 516 -13.33 -16.36 -16.85
C VAL A 516 -12.36 -15.23 -16.55
N ALA A 517 -12.01 -14.41 -17.54
CA ALA A 517 -11.13 -13.28 -17.30
C ALA A 517 -11.76 -12.26 -16.32
N ALA A 518 -10.96 -11.70 -15.43
CA ALA A 518 -11.39 -10.55 -14.63
C ALA A 518 -11.66 -9.34 -15.54
N SER A 519 -12.68 -8.55 -15.23
CA SER A 519 -12.96 -7.33 -15.97
C SER A 519 -11.83 -6.29 -15.79
N PRO A 520 -11.68 -5.32 -16.71
CA PRO A 520 -10.75 -4.20 -16.54
C PRO A 520 -10.92 -3.48 -15.19
N LEU A 521 -12.15 -3.20 -14.78
CA LEU A 521 -12.47 -2.62 -13.46
C LEU A 521 -11.96 -3.50 -12.31
N GLN A 522 -12.22 -4.81 -12.35
CA GLN A 522 -11.76 -5.73 -11.31
C GLN A 522 -10.22 -5.77 -11.21
N ARG A 523 -9.51 -5.72 -12.34
CA ARG A 523 -8.04 -5.63 -12.36
C ARG A 523 -7.53 -4.34 -11.72
N GLU A 524 -8.20 -3.22 -11.98
CA GLU A 524 -7.86 -1.92 -11.37
C GLU A 524 -8.09 -1.92 -9.85
N LEU A 525 -9.22 -2.45 -9.40
CA LEU A 525 -9.53 -2.58 -7.97
C LEU A 525 -8.53 -3.51 -7.26
N LEU A 526 -8.15 -4.63 -7.88
CA LEU A 526 -7.12 -5.53 -7.35
C LEU A 526 -5.75 -4.85 -7.26
N ALA A 527 -5.34 -4.14 -8.31
CA ALA A 527 -4.07 -3.44 -8.34
C ALA A 527 -4.00 -2.33 -7.27
N ASP A 528 -5.10 -1.57 -7.06
CA ASP A 528 -5.16 -0.55 -6.01
C ASP A 528 -5.09 -1.15 -4.61
N ALA A 529 -5.80 -2.25 -4.37
CA ALA A 529 -5.77 -2.97 -3.10
C ALA A 529 -4.36 -3.50 -2.80
N ASP A 530 -3.70 -4.13 -3.79
CA ASP A 530 -2.35 -4.66 -3.66
C ASP A 530 -1.32 -3.55 -3.39
N ALA A 531 -1.47 -2.37 -4.00
CA ALA A 531 -0.58 -1.24 -3.82
C ALA A 531 -0.69 -0.57 -2.44
N HIS A 532 -1.79 -0.83 -1.71
CA HIS A 532 -2.06 -0.19 -0.41
C HIS A 532 -2.47 -1.22 0.66
N PRO A 533 -1.61 -2.22 0.95
CA PRO A 533 -1.93 -3.28 1.89
C PRO A 533 -2.14 -2.73 3.30
N GLY A 534 -3.08 -3.31 4.06
CA GLY A 534 -3.36 -2.92 5.46
C GLY A 534 -4.04 -1.56 5.64
N THR A 535 -4.31 -0.82 4.56
CA THR A 535 -5.00 0.48 4.62
C THR A 535 -6.52 0.36 4.70
N GLY A 536 -7.06 -0.83 4.38
CA GLY A 536 -8.50 -1.04 4.21
C GLY A 536 -9.06 -0.46 2.91
N ARG A 537 -8.19 -0.09 1.95
CA ARG A 537 -8.64 0.32 0.60
C ARG A 537 -9.34 -0.82 -0.11
N GLN A 538 -10.36 -0.47 -0.88
CA GLN A 538 -11.23 -1.43 -1.61
C GLN A 538 -12.05 -2.36 -0.70
N ILE A 539 -12.13 -2.04 0.59
CA ILE A 539 -12.99 -2.72 1.56
C ILE A 539 -14.17 -1.82 1.90
N GLU A 540 -15.39 -2.34 1.73
CA GLU A 540 -16.62 -1.66 2.12
C GLU A 540 -17.33 -2.39 3.25
N GLN A 541 -18.15 -1.63 3.98
CA GLN A 541 -18.83 -2.09 5.19
C GLN A 541 -20.28 -1.60 5.18
N LEU A 542 -21.18 -2.50 5.57
CA LEU A 542 -22.55 -2.20 5.98
C LEU A 542 -22.71 -2.51 7.46
N THR A 543 -23.47 -1.68 8.17
CA THR A 543 -23.81 -1.92 9.57
C THR A 543 -25.27 -1.64 9.86
N TRP A 544 -25.86 -2.47 10.72
CA TRP A 544 -27.23 -2.29 11.21
C TRP A 544 -27.38 -2.93 12.59
N ILE A 545 -28.51 -2.66 13.23
CA ILE A 545 -28.88 -3.25 14.53
C ILE A 545 -30.04 -4.23 14.32
N TRP A 546 -29.86 -5.43 14.87
CA TRP A 546 -30.87 -6.48 14.98
C TRP A 546 -31.47 -6.47 16.38
N HIS A 547 -32.77 -6.19 16.48
CA HIS A 547 -33.53 -6.18 17.72
C HIS A 547 -34.37 -7.45 17.82
N GLY A 548 -34.41 -8.07 19.01
CA GLY A 548 -35.14 -9.32 19.25
C GLY A 548 -34.22 -10.55 19.21
N PRO A 549 -34.79 -11.77 19.19
CA PRO A 549 -34.01 -13.00 19.23
C PRO A 549 -33.16 -13.16 17.96
N LEU A 550 -31.89 -13.55 18.13
CA LEU A 550 -30.99 -13.93 17.05
C LEU A 550 -30.46 -15.34 17.29
N ASP A 551 -30.94 -16.27 16.46
CA ASP A 551 -30.42 -17.63 16.38
C ASP A 551 -29.17 -17.66 15.50
N ALA A 552 -28.01 -17.87 16.12
CA ALA A 552 -26.72 -17.83 15.44
C ALA A 552 -26.50 -19.02 14.49
N ALA A 553 -27.06 -20.19 14.80
CA ALA A 553 -26.96 -21.36 13.93
C ALA A 553 -27.76 -21.13 12.64
N ARG A 554 -29.03 -20.71 12.79
CA ARG A 554 -29.88 -20.34 11.66
C ARG A 554 -29.31 -19.18 10.85
N PHE A 555 -28.68 -18.21 11.50
CA PHE A 555 -28.00 -17.10 10.83
C PHE A 555 -26.86 -17.59 9.94
N ALA A 556 -26.03 -18.51 10.45
CA ALA A 556 -24.94 -19.11 9.69
C ALA A 556 -25.46 -20.00 8.54
N ASP A 557 -26.49 -20.82 8.79
CA ASP A 557 -27.11 -21.69 7.78
C ASP A 557 -27.75 -20.89 6.65
N ALA A 558 -28.46 -19.80 6.97
CA ALA A 558 -29.03 -18.89 5.98
C ALA A 558 -27.95 -18.28 5.07
N TRP A 559 -26.82 -17.82 5.63
CA TRP A 559 -25.69 -17.35 4.81
C TRP A 559 -25.02 -18.46 4.02
N GLN A 560 -24.92 -19.68 4.57
CA GLN A 560 -24.39 -20.83 3.83
C GLN A 560 -25.24 -21.13 2.60
N SER A 561 -26.57 -21.11 2.73
CA SER A 561 -27.48 -21.32 1.59
C SER A 561 -27.35 -20.23 0.51
N VAL A 562 -27.13 -18.97 0.92
CA VAL A 562 -26.81 -17.87 -0.02
C VAL A 562 -25.46 -18.11 -0.72
N PHE A 563 -24.42 -18.53 0.00
CA PHE A 563 -23.11 -18.86 -0.57
C PHE A 563 -23.20 -20.01 -1.58
N ASP A 564 -23.96 -21.05 -1.27
CA ASP A 564 -24.13 -22.21 -2.14
C ASP A 564 -24.81 -21.81 -3.46
N ARG A 565 -25.78 -20.88 -3.40
CA ARG A 565 -26.49 -20.39 -4.58
C ARG A 565 -25.71 -19.37 -5.41
N GLU A 566 -25.07 -18.40 -4.76
CA GLU A 566 -24.52 -17.22 -5.42
C GLU A 566 -23.04 -17.40 -5.81
N ALA A 567 -22.80 -17.57 -7.11
CA ALA A 567 -21.47 -17.91 -7.64
C ALA A 567 -20.38 -16.88 -7.26
N VAL A 568 -20.73 -15.59 -7.13
CA VAL A 568 -19.77 -14.54 -6.76
C VAL A 568 -19.23 -14.71 -5.33
N LEU A 569 -20.02 -15.27 -4.42
CA LEU A 569 -19.59 -15.55 -3.04
C LEU A 569 -18.62 -16.72 -2.97
N ARG A 570 -18.67 -17.57 -3.99
CA ARG A 570 -17.74 -18.65 -4.23
C ARG A 570 -16.73 -18.31 -5.31
N ALA A 571 -16.51 -17.05 -5.64
CA ALA A 571 -15.51 -16.64 -6.63
C ALA A 571 -14.21 -16.23 -5.94
N SER A 572 -13.08 -16.50 -6.60
CA SER A 572 -11.79 -15.92 -6.25
C SER A 572 -10.97 -15.61 -7.49
N PHE A 573 -10.00 -14.71 -7.34
CA PHE A 573 -9.00 -14.42 -8.38
C PHE A 573 -7.78 -15.34 -8.24
N ASP A 574 -7.12 -15.63 -9.35
CA ASP A 574 -5.76 -16.17 -9.29
C ASP A 574 -4.71 -15.05 -9.08
N HIS A 575 -3.44 -15.46 -9.03
CA HIS A 575 -2.30 -14.55 -8.75
C HIS A 575 -1.61 -14.09 -10.04
N GLY A 576 -2.25 -14.27 -11.19
CA GLY A 576 -1.71 -13.88 -12.48
C GLY A 576 -1.67 -12.36 -12.67
N ARG A 577 -0.82 -11.90 -13.59
CA ARG A 577 -0.82 -10.51 -14.05
C ARG A 577 -2.15 -10.11 -14.69
N ASP A 578 -2.77 -11.05 -15.40
CA ASP A 578 -4.11 -10.94 -15.96
C ASP A 578 -5.01 -11.92 -15.19
N PRO A 579 -5.56 -11.50 -14.04
CA PRO A 579 -6.22 -12.42 -13.16
C PRO A 579 -7.47 -13.03 -13.79
N VAL A 580 -7.70 -14.30 -13.50
CA VAL A 580 -8.93 -15.01 -13.88
C VAL A 580 -9.77 -15.34 -12.65
N ILE A 581 -11.08 -15.31 -12.83
CA ILE A 581 -12.06 -15.66 -11.81
C ILE A 581 -12.33 -17.16 -11.88
N THR A 582 -12.14 -17.82 -10.75
CA THR A 582 -12.52 -19.23 -10.54
C THR A 582 -13.71 -19.29 -9.59
N VAL A 583 -14.74 -20.05 -9.94
CA VAL A 583 -15.89 -20.32 -9.07
C VAL A 583 -15.70 -21.68 -8.41
N HIS A 584 -15.68 -21.71 -7.08
CA HIS A 584 -15.48 -22.89 -6.25
C HIS A 584 -16.80 -23.60 -5.97
N ASP A 585 -16.78 -24.92 -5.79
CA ASP A 585 -18.01 -25.70 -5.56
C ASP A 585 -18.69 -25.33 -4.25
N ARG A 586 -17.92 -25.14 -3.18
CA ARG A 586 -18.44 -24.79 -1.85
C ARG A 586 -17.47 -23.89 -1.11
N VAL A 587 -18.02 -22.91 -0.40
CA VAL A 587 -17.29 -21.98 0.46
C VAL A 587 -18.12 -21.78 1.71
N VAL A 588 -17.45 -21.82 2.87
CA VAL A 588 -18.10 -21.59 4.18
C VAL A 588 -18.00 -20.10 4.49
N PRO A 589 -19.12 -19.40 4.81
CA PRO A 589 -19.09 -17.99 5.16
C PRO A 589 -18.32 -17.79 6.48
N GLU A 590 -17.54 -16.72 6.57
CA GLU A 590 -16.93 -16.29 7.83
C GLU A 590 -17.97 -15.51 8.65
N VAL A 591 -18.54 -16.16 9.67
CA VAL A 591 -19.45 -15.54 10.64
C VAL A 591 -18.81 -15.63 12.02
N ALA A 592 -18.42 -14.48 12.57
CA ALA A 592 -17.86 -14.38 13.91
C ALA A 592 -18.86 -13.71 14.85
N ARG A 593 -18.95 -14.19 16.09
CA ARG A 593 -19.69 -13.52 17.17
C ARG A 593 -18.69 -13.12 18.26
N THR A 594 -18.75 -11.87 18.68
CA THR A 594 -17.84 -11.31 19.68
C THR A 594 -18.62 -10.46 20.67
N ALA A 595 -18.11 -10.37 21.89
CA ALA A 595 -18.58 -9.40 22.87
C ALA A 595 -18.36 -7.97 22.36
N ASP A 596 -19.08 -7.01 22.95
CA ASP A 596 -18.85 -5.58 22.72
C ASP A 596 -17.38 -5.23 23.03
N PRO A 597 -16.63 -4.69 22.04
CA PRO A 597 -15.21 -4.38 22.23
C PRO A 597 -14.97 -3.25 23.24
N GLY A 598 -15.99 -2.52 23.69
CA GLY A 598 -15.85 -1.38 24.62
C GLY A 598 -15.13 -0.15 24.04
N ALA A 599 -14.58 -0.28 22.82
CA ALA A 599 -13.98 0.78 22.02
C ALA A 599 -15.05 1.63 21.32
N ALA A 600 -14.68 2.84 20.90
CA ALA A 600 -15.58 3.68 20.13
C ALA A 600 -15.90 3.02 18.76
N TRP A 601 -17.18 2.98 18.37
CA TRP A 601 -17.61 2.30 17.15
C TRP A 601 -16.83 2.67 15.86
N PRO A 602 -16.46 3.94 15.61
CA PRO A 602 -15.62 4.30 14.47
C PRO A 602 -14.24 3.61 14.45
N GLU A 603 -13.66 3.34 15.62
CA GLU A 603 -12.37 2.64 15.75
C GLU A 603 -12.53 1.16 15.41
N VAL A 604 -13.63 0.54 15.86
CA VAL A 604 -13.99 -0.85 15.52
C VAL A 604 -14.14 -1.02 14.01
N LEU A 605 -14.89 -0.12 13.36
CA LEU A 605 -15.07 -0.11 11.91
C LEU A 605 -13.74 0.01 11.17
N ALA A 606 -12.88 0.96 11.59
CA ALA A 606 -11.58 1.17 10.97
C ALA A 606 -10.60 0.01 11.18
N ALA A 607 -10.61 -0.62 12.37
CA ALA A 607 -9.80 -1.78 12.65
C ALA A 607 -10.22 -2.99 11.80
N ASP A 608 -11.52 -3.27 11.73
CA ASP A 608 -12.05 -4.32 10.86
C ASP A 608 -11.73 -4.02 9.39
N GLN A 609 -11.89 -2.79 8.91
CA GLN A 609 -11.59 -2.44 7.52
C GLN A 609 -10.11 -2.71 7.17
N ARG A 610 -9.17 -2.37 8.06
CA ARG A 610 -7.72 -2.60 7.88
C ARG A 610 -7.32 -4.06 7.88
N ARG A 611 -8.11 -4.94 8.51
CA ARG A 611 -7.94 -6.40 8.42
C ARG A 611 -7.98 -6.89 6.98
N GLY A 612 -8.71 -6.18 6.10
CA GLY A 612 -8.81 -6.50 4.68
C GLY A 612 -9.55 -7.81 4.41
N ILE A 613 -9.76 -8.11 3.14
CA ILE A 613 -10.21 -9.41 2.64
C ILE A 613 -9.33 -9.69 1.44
N ASP A 614 -8.69 -10.85 1.37
CA ASP A 614 -7.91 -11.21 0.19
C ASP A 614 -8.86 -11.82 -0.86
N PRO A 615 -9.15 -11.13 -1.98
CA PRO A 615 -10.10 -11.60 -2.97
C PRO A 615 -9.55 -12.76 -3.82
N ARG A 616 -8.30 -13.18 -3.58
CA ARG A 616 -7.71 -14.41 -4.16
C ARG A 616 -8.10 -15.66 -3.38
N CYS A 617 -8.56 -15.47 -2.14
CA CYS A 617 -9.29 -16.49 -1.39
C CYS A 617 -10.79 -16.31 -1.66
N PRO A 618 -11.55 -17.40 -1.82
CA PRO A 618 -12.99 -17.27 -1.99
C PRO A 618 -13.69 -16.93 -0.68
N GLY A 619 -14.86 -16.32 -0.80
CA GLY A 619 -15.58 -15.69 0.32
C GLY A 619 -15.27 -14.19 0.36
N PRO A 620 -15.80 -13.39 -0.58
CA PRO A 620 -15.49 -11.96 -0.69
C PRO A 620 -16.14 -11.09 0.40
N LEU A 621 -16.85 -11.70 1.35
CA LEU A 621 -17.46 -11.03 2.49
C LEU A 621 -17.29 -11.82 3.78
N ARG A 622 -17.30 -11.11 4.90
CA ARG A 622 -17.38 -11.65 6.26
C ARG A 622 -18.44 -10.93 7.07
N LEU A 623 -18.94 -11.61 8.10
CA LEU A 623 -19.92 -11.08 9.04
C LEU A 623 -19.36 -11.12 10.46
N THR A 624 -19.56 -10.04 11.20
CA THR A 624 -19.27 -9.96 12.63
C THR A 624 -20.51 -9.53 13.38
N LEU A 625 -20.91 -10.32 14.37
CA LEU A 625 -22.00 -10.07 15.29
C LEU A 625 -21.41 -9.56 16.61
N PHE A 626 -21.82 -8.37 17.02
CA PHE A 626 -21.45 -7.77 18.29
C PHE A 626 -22.64 -7.84 19.25
N ASP A 627 -22.46 -8.53 20.36
CA ASP A 627 -23.47 -8.60 21.41
C ASP A 627 -23.65 -7.22 22.06
N GLY A 628 -24.87 -6.69 22.06
CA GLY A 628 -25.17 -5.43 22.72
C GLY A 628 -25.20 -5.55 24.25
N PRO A 629 -25.13 -4.41 24.98
CA PRO A 629 -25.18 -4.42 26.44
C PRO A 629 -26.50 -5.05 26.94
N PRO A 630 -26.47 -5.83 28.02
CA PRO A 630 -27.68 -6.42 28.60
C PRO A 630 -28.63 -5.31 29.08
N GLY A 631 -29.90 -5.41 28.70
CA GLY A 631 -30.99 -4.52 29.14
C GLY A 631 -32.25 -5.33 29.50
N ASP A 632 -33.37 -4.66 29.79
CA ASP A 632 -34.63 -5.28 30.23
C ASP A 632 -35.36 -6.11 29.14
N GLY A 633 -34.70 -6.40 28.01
CA GLY A 633 -35.18 -7.22 26.89
C GLY A 633 -34.06 -8.01 26.22
N ALA A 634 -34.35 -8.71 25.11
CA ALA A 634 -33.32 -9.42 24.35
C ALA A 634 -32.24 -8.41 23.87
N PRO A 635 -30.94 -8.66 24.13
CA PRO A 635 -29.89 -7.72 23.78
C PRO A 635 -29.84 -7.52 22.27
N ALA A 636 -29.89 -6.25 21.84
CA ALA A 636 -29.77 -5.92 20.43
C ALA A 636 -28.39 -6.35 19.92
N THR A 637 -28.35 -7.02 18.77
CA THR A 637 -27.09 -7.45 18.16
C THR A 637 -26.72 -6.47 17.07
N ARG A 638 -25.53 -5.86 17.15
CA ARG A 638 -25.03 -5.03 16.04
C ARG A 638 -24.34 -5.93 15.03
N VAL A 639 -24.72 -5.82 13.77
CA VAL A 639 -24.15 -6.61 12.68
C VAL A 639 -23.22 -5.71 11.86
N LEU A 640 -22.04 -6.23 11.55
CA LEU A 640 -21.07 -5.64 10.63
C LEU A 640 -20.83 -6.63 9.49
N LEU A 641 -21.15 -6.22 8.27
CA LEU A 641 -20.85 -6.96 7.05
C LEU A 641 -19.75 -6.22 6.31
N THR A 642 -18.61 -6.90 6.11
CA THR A 642 -17.44 -6.34 5.43
C THR A 642 -17.17 -7.12 4.16
N TYR A 643 -16.90 -6.44 3.05
CA TYR A 643 -16.74 -7.07 1.74
C TYR A 643 -15.69 -6.39 0.86
N HIS A 644 -15.16 -7.12 -0.12
CA HIS A 644 -14.15 -6.65 -1.06
C HIS A 644 -14.76 -6.14 -2.38
N GLN A 645 -14.41 -4.90 -2.78
CA GLN A 645 -14.99 -4.22 -3.94
C GLN A 645 -14.70 -4.89 -5.28
N ALA A 646 -13.59 -5.62 -5.40
CA ALA A 646 -13.27 -6.35 -6.64
C ALA A 646 -14.27 -7.49 -6.98
N LEU A 647 -15.11 -7.94 -6.03
CA LEU A 647 -16.12 -8.96 -6.29
C LEU A 647 -17.55 -8.48 -6.01
N LEU A 648 -17.73 -7.51 -5.11
CA LEU A 648 -19.05 -7.05 -4.67
C LEU A 648 -19.10 -5.53 -4.58
N ASP A 649 -20.22 -4.93 -5.00
CA ASP A 649 -20.57 -3.53 -4.72
C ASP A 649 -21.76 -3.45 -3.75
N THR A 650 -22.10 -2.23 -3.26
CA THR A 650 -23.21 -2.02 -2.31
C THR A 650 -24.53 -2.63 -2.80
N TRP A 651 -24.85 -2.46 -4.10
CA TRP A 651 -26.06 -3.02 -4.70
C TRP A 651 -26.07 -4.54 -4.62
N SER A 652 -24.95 -5.18 -4.96
CA SER A 652 -24.78 -6.63 -4.85
C SER A 652 -25.01 -7.11 -3.44
N VAL A 653 -24.41 -6.45 -2.44
CA VAL A 653 -24.59 -6.85 -1.04
C VAL A 653 -26.05 -6.70 -0.59
N ARG A 654 -26.77 -5.69 -1.07
CA ARG A 654 -28.22 -5.55 -0.80
C ARG A 654 -29.05 -6.66 -1.45
N LEU A 655 -28.71 -7.10 -2.66
CA LEU A 655 -29.34 -8.28 -3.28
C LEU A 655 -29.09 -9.56 -2.46
N LEU A 656 -27.86 -9.72 -1.95
CA LEU A 656 -27.48 -10.86 -1.13
C LEU A 656 -28.17 -10.83 0.24
N LEU A 657 -28.31 -9.66 0.86
CA LEU A 657 -29.08 -9.47 2.09
C LEU A 657 -30.56 -9.84 1.89
N ALA A 658 -31.14 -9.48 0.74
CA ALA A 658 -32.51 -9.92 0.40
C ALA A 658 -32.64 -11.45 0.34
N GLY A 659 -31.62 -12.14 -0.19
CA GLY A 659 -31.53 -13.60 -0.18
C GLY A 659 -31.41 -14.13 1.25
N PHE A 660 -30.47 -13.60 2.03
CA PHE A 660 -30.25 -13.97 3.42
C PHE A 660 -31.53 -13.86 4.26
N TYR A 661 -32.27 -12.74 4.16
CA TYR A 661 -33.50 -12.56 4.92
C TYR A 661 -34.58 -13.60 4.60
N ARG A 662 -34.71 -13.98 3.33
CA ARG A 662 -35.64 -15.03 2.91
C ARG A 662 -35.20 -16.40 3.42
N ALA A 663 -33.91 -16.70 3.37
CA ALA A 663 -33.36 -17.95 3.91
C ALA A 663 -33.57 -18.03 5.42
N TYR A 664 -33.34 -16.93 6.15
CA TYR A 664 -33.54 -16.89 7.61
C TYR A 664 -35.00 -17.16 8.01
N LEU A 665 -35.96 -16.53 7.30
CA LEU A 665 -37.40 -16.76 7.51
C LEU A 665 -37.85 -18.17 7.08
N ALA A 666 -37.05 -18.87 6.29
CA ALA A 666 -37.28 -20.24 5.83
C ALA A 666 -36.38 -21.25 6.56
N GLU A 667 -36.07 -20.99 7.84
CA GLU A 667 -35.32 -21.89 8.72
C GLU A 667 -33.91 -22.26 8.20
N GLY A 668 -33.26 -21.31 7.53
CA GLY A 668 -31.88 -21.44 7.03
C GLY A 668 -31.78 -21.89 5.57
N ASP A 669 -32.87 -22.30 4.93
CA ASP A 669 -32.86 -22.74 3.53
C ASP A 669 -33.38 -21.66 2.59
N LEU A 670 -32.58 -21.25 1.61
CA LEU A 670 -32.96 -20.24 0.63
C LEU A 670 -33.92 -20.86 -0.39
N PRO A 671 -35.21 -20.45 -0.44
CA PRO A 671 -36.16 -21.03 -1.38
C PRO A 671 -35.72 -20.88 -2.83
N GLY A 672 -36.03 -21.89 -3.65
CA GLY A 672 -35.75 -21.93 -5.09
C GLY A 672 -36.34 -20.73 -5.86
N GLY A 673 -35.80 -20.46 -7.05
CA GLY A 673 -36.29 -19.39 -7.92
C GLY A 673 -35.55 -19.36 -9.25
N ASP A 674 -35.97 -18.48 -10.16
CA ASP A 674 -35.40 -18.39 -11.50
C ASP A 674 -33.89 -18.15 -11.49
N ARG A 675 -33.20 -18.74 -12.48
CA ARG A 675 -31.78 -18.48 -12.71
C ARG A 675 -31.59 -17.00 -13.03
N ARG A 676 -30.65 -16.36 -12.32
CA ARG A 676 -30.18 -14.99 -12.58
C ARG A 676 -28.81 -15.05 -13.27
N PRO A 677 -28.42 -14.02 -14.04
CA PRO A 677 -27.06 -13.96 -14.58
C PRO A 677 -26.05 -13.87 -13.43
N ASP A 678 -24.87 -14.45 -13.63
CA ASP A 678 -23.77 -14.41 -12.67
C ASP A 678 -22.50 -13.75 -13.24
N VAL A 679 -21.43 -13.72 -12.43
CA VAL A 679 -20.13 -13.13 -12.81
C VAL A 679 -19.56 -13.67 -14.14
N ARG A 680 -19.89 -14.91 -14.52
CA ARG A 680 -19.45 -15.54 -15.77
C ARG A 680 -20.29 -15.09 -16.95
N ASP A 681 -21.60 -14.87 -16.76
CA ASP A 681 -22.48 -14.27 -17.77
C ASP A 681 -22.01 -12.85 -18.10
N HIS A 682 -21.71 -12.04 -17.08
CA HIS A 682 -21.15 -10.69 -17.27
C HIS A 682 -19.78 -10.70 -17.96
N ALA A 683 -18.85 -11.58 -17.55
CA ALA A 683 -17.54 -11.69 -18.19
C ALA A 683 -17.64 -12.09 -19.68
N ARG A 684 -18.57 -13.00 -20.02
CA ARG A 684 -18.85 -13.36 -21.42
C ARG A 684 -19.43 -12.21 -22.22
N TRP A 685 -20.35 -11.43 -21.61
CA TRP A 685 -20.92 -10.25 -22.24
C TRP A 685 -19.84 -9.19 -22.53
N LEU A 686 -18.97 -8.90 -21.56
CA LEU A 686 -17.86 -7.96 -21.72
C LEU A 686 -16.89 -8.38 -22.84
N ALA A 687 -16.53 -9.67 -22.90
CA ALA A 687 -15.62 -10.20 -23.91
C ALA A 687 -16.17 -10.10 -25.34
N ALA A 688 -17.49 -9.92 -25.51
CA ALA A 688 -18.15 -9.80 -26.79
C ALA A 688 -18.28 -8.34 -27.30
N GLN A 689 -17.92 -7.34 -26.50
CA GLN A 689 -18.10 -5.92 -26.87
C GLN A 689 -17.02 -5.41 -27.83
N ASP A 690 -17.40 -4.53 -28.75
CA ASP A 690 -16.46 -3.75 -29.58
C ASP A 690 -16.00 -2.50 -28.81
N LEU A 691 -14.68 -2.38 -28.63
CA LEU A 691 -14.06 -1.25 -27.94
C LEU A 691 -13.91 0.00 -28.83
N THR A 692 -14.11 -0.11 -30.15
CA THR A 692 -13.94 0.98 -31.10
C THR A 692 -14.89 2.16 -30.84
N PRO A 693 -16.23 1.99 -30.80
CA PRO A 693 -17.16 3.09 -30.54
C PRO A 693 -16.97 3.68 -29.13
N ALA A 694 -16.66 2.82 -28.15
CA ALA A 694 -16.33 3.25 -26.79
C ALA A 694 -15.09 4.16 -26.76
N ARG A 695 -14.01 3.77 -27.44
CA ARG A 695 -12.78 4.56 -27.53
C ARG A 695 -13.03 5.91 -28.19
N GLU A 696 -13.76 5.94 -29.30
CA GLU A 696 -14.08 7.19 -30.00
C GLU A 696 -14.92 8.15 -29.14
N PHE A 697 -15.89 7.60 -28.40
CA PHE A 697 -16.68 8.37 -27.45
C PHE A 697 -15.77 8.98 -26.36
N TRP A 698 -14.96 8.16 -25.69
CA TRP A 698 -14.13 8.59 -24.58
C TRP A 698 -12.99 9.53 -24.99
N LEU A 699 -12.46 9.44 -26.20
CA LEU A 699 -11.52 10.42 -26.74
C LEU A 699 -12.11 11.83 -26.85
N ARG A 700 -13.44 11.95 -26.98
CA ARG A 700 -14.15 13.24 -27.03
C ARG A 700 -14.68 13.67 -25.67
N ALA A 701 -15.19 12.71 -24.88
CA ALA A 701 -15.91 12.98 -23.64
C ALA A 701 -15.00 13.06 -22.40
N ALA A 702 -13.79 12.51 -22.45
CA ALA A 702 -12.90 12.53 -21.29
C ALA A 702 -12.46 13.95 -20.93
N PRO A 703 -12.28 14.26 -19.63
CA PRO A 703 -11.88 15.58 -19.19
C PRO A 703 -10.54 16.03 -19.79
N ALA A 704 -10.48 17.29 -20.21
CA ALA A 704 -9.24 17.91 -20.66
C ALA A 704 -8.19 17.94 -19.53
N PRO A 705 -6.88 17.85 -19.82
CA PRO A 705 -5.83 17.83 -18.80
C PRO A 705 -5.78 19.07 -17.89
N ASP A 706 -6.29 20.20 -18.37
CA ASP A 706 -6.37 21.50 -17.70
C ASP A 706 -7.71 21.75 -16.98
N ALA A 707 -8.68 20.83 -17.11
CA ALA A 707 -9.97 20.95 -16.44
C ALA A 707 -9.83 20.96 -14.90
N ALA A 708 -10.56 21.87 -14.27
CA ALA A 708 -10.50 22.13 -12.85
C ALA A 708 -11.16 20.97 -12.09
N GLY A 709 -10.36 20.17 -11.39
CA GLY A 709 -10.85 19.01 -10.65
C GLY A 709 -10.29 18.88 -9.24
N SER A 710 -9.55 19.89 -8.79
CA SER A 710 -8.92 19.88 -7.48
C SER A 710 -9.73 20.70 -6.49
N MET A 711 -9.94 20.12 -5.31
CA MET A 711 -10.54 20.83 -4.17
C MET A 711 -9.50 21.55 -3.32
N ALA A 712 -8.31 21.83 -3.86
CA ALA A 712 -7.20 22.48 -3.15
C ALA A 712 -7.59 23.79 -2.42
N ALA A 713 -8.66 24.49 -2.84
CA ALA A 713 -9.19 25.66 -2.15
C ALA A 713 -10.07 25.34 -0.93
N TYR A 714 -10.79 24.20 -0.94
CA TYR A 714 -11.51 23.66 0.23
C TYR A 714 -10.62 22.80 1.14
N VAL A 715 -9.47 22.37 0.62
CA VAL A 715 -8.45 21.64 1.36
C VAL A 715 -7.81 22.54 2.42
N THR A 716 -8.28 22.38 3.65
CA THR A 716 -7.44 22.59 4.83
C THR A 716 -6.36 21.52 4.78
N ALA A 717 -5.17 21.84 4.25
CA ALA A 717 -4.00 21.05 4.62
C ALA A 717 -3.94 21.10 6.16
N PRO A 718 -3.78 19.97 6.87
CA PRO A 718 -3.79 19.93 8.32
C PRO A 718 -2.59 20.75 8.80
N LEU A 719 -2.83 22.02 9.13
CA LEU A 719 -1.75 22.93 9.47
C LEU A 719 -1.27 22.69 10.91
N LEU A 720 -2.01 21.91 11.72
CA LEU A 720 -1.74 21.73 13.15
C LEU A 720 -2.03 20.32 13.72
N THR A 721 -2.53 19.36 12.95
CA THR A 721 -2.85 18.00 13.43
C THR A 721 -2.19 16.92 12.58
N GLU A 722 -1.50 15.96 13.21
CA GLU A 722 -0.92 14.75 12.57
C GLU A 722 -2.00 13.75 12.12
N ALA A 723 -3.17 14.25 11.69
CA ALA A 723 -4.33 13.43 11.40
C ALA A 723 -4.08 12.60 10.13
N THR A 724 -3.82 11.32 10.30
CA THR A 724 -3.74 10.31 9.23
C THR A 724 -5.02 9.47 9.20
N GLY A 725 -5.24 8.74 8.10
CA GLY A 725 -6.42 7.89 7.91
C GLY A 725 -7.63 8.63 7.32
N THR A 726 -8.80 8.00 7.39
CA THR A 726 -10.03 8.48 6.74
C THR A 726 -10.88 9.32 7.70
N GLY A 727 -11.19 10.55 7.32
CA GLY A 727 -12.17 11.41 7.97
C GLY A 727 -13.55 11.16 7.41
N ARG A 728 -14.58 11.36 8.23
CA ARG A 728 -15.98 11.25 7.82
C ARG A 728 -16.77 12.41 8.39
N ALA A 729 -17.64 12.99 7.57
CA ALA A 729 -18.66 13.94 8.00
C ALA A 729 -19.99 13.59 7.33
N ARG A 730 -21.10 13.88 8.01
CA ARG A 730 -22.44 13.57 7.53
C ARG A 730 -23.36 14.77 7.74
N VAL A 731 -24.21 15.03 6.76
CA VAL A 731 -25.30 16.00 6.83
C VAL A 731 -26.55 15.34 6.29
N ARG A 732 -27.68 15.60 6.94
CA ARG A 732 -28.97 15.07 6.56
C ARG A 732 -29.89 16.19 6.07
N LEU A 733 -30.50 15.99 4.92
CA LEU A 733 -31.66 16.75 4.46
C LEU A 733 -32.92 16.03 4.95
N ALA A 734 -33.87 16.78 5.50
CA ALA A 734 -35.13 16.23 5.96
C ALA A 734 -35.92 15.64 4.78
N SER A 735 -36.84 14.71 5.05
CA SER A 735 -37.68 14.08 4.02
C SER A 735 -38.44 15.10 3.16
N SER A 736 -38.93 16.19 3.76
CA SER A 736 -39.57 17.27 3.01
C SER A 736 -38.61 18.06 2.10
N GLU A 737 -37.33 18.20 2.50
CA GLU A 737 -36.29 18.85 1.69
C GLU A 737 -35.91 17.96 0.51
N ALA A 738 -35.70 16.67 0.76
CA ALA A 738 -35.41 15.68 -0.28
C ALA A 738 -36.55 15.59 -1.30
N ALA A 739 -37.81 15.48 -0.85
CA ALA A 739 -38.96 15.46 -1.75
C ALA A 739 -39.08 16.72 -2.62
N ARG A 740 -38.74 17.90 -2.07
CA ARG A 740 -38.69 19.15 -2.84
C ARG A 740 -37.57 19.17 -3.86
N LEU A 741 -36.38 18.69 -3.48
CA LEU A 741 -35.24 18.56 -4.39
C LEU A 741 -35.58 17.63 -5.56
N ALA A 742 -36.17 16.46 -5.27
CA ALA A 742 -36.62 15.50 -6.27
C ALA A 742 -37.65 16.12 -7.23
N ALA A 743 -38.65 16.83 -6.69
CA ALA A 743 -39.65 17.51 -7.50
C ALA A 743 -39.05 18.63 -8.36
N TRP A 744 -38.12 19.43 -7.83
CA TRP A 744 -37.44 20.50 -8.57
C TRP A 744 -36.56 19.95 -9.69
N ALA A 745 -35.71 18.96 -9.41
CA ALA A 745 -34.89 18.31 -10.42
C ALA A 745 -35.75 17.67 -11.51
N GLY A 746 -36.85 17.01 -11.12
CA GLY A 746 -37.81 16.38 -12.03
C GLY A 746 -38.49 17.37 -12.99
N ARG A 747 -38.76 18.62 -12.58
CA ARG A 747 -39.31 19.66 -13.48
C ARG A 747 -38.39 19.95 -14.66
N TRP A 748 -37.08 19.77 -14.47
CA TRP A 748 -36.04 19.99 -15.48
C TRP A 748 -35.64 18.69 -16.20
N GLY A 749 -36.34 17.58 -15.95
CA GLY A 749 -35.99 16.26 -16.48
C GLY A 749 -34.67 15.71 -15.93
N ALA A 750 -34.16 16.26 -14.83
CA ALA A 750 -32.96 15.79 -14.14
C ALA A 750 -33.33 14.92 -12.92
N THR A 751 -32.34 14.22 -12.38
CA THR A 751 -32.48 13.42 -11.15
C THR A 751 -31.88 14.16 -9.96
N GLU A 752 -32.15 13.69 -8.74
CA GLU A 752 -31.45 14.18 -7.53
C GLU A 752 -29.93 14.00 -7.64
N SER A 753 -29.46 12.94 -8.30
CA SER A 753 -28.05 12.76 -8.63
C SER A 753 -27.54 13.85 -9.57
N GLY A 754 -28.31 14.22 -10.59
CA GLY A 754 -27.98 15.35 -11.47
C GLY A 754 -27.89 16.69 -10.72
N ALA A 755 -28.80 16.93 -9.78
CA ALA A 755 -28.75 18.11 -8.91
C ALA A 755 -27.51 18.11 -7.99
N LEU A 756 -27.15 16.95 -7.44
CA LEU A 756 -25.92 16.77 -6.66
C LEU A 756 -24.67 17.03 -7.50
N GLN A 757 -24.62 16.52 -8.72
CA GLN A 757 -23.52 16.75 -9.66
C GLN A 757 -23.40 18.25 -10.02
N ALA A 758 -24.52 18.93 -10.28
CA ALA A 758 -24.52 20.38 -10.56
C ALA A 758 -24.01 21.17 -9.35
N ALA A 759 -24.51 20.87 -8.15
CA ALA A 759 -24.04 21.50 -6.92
C ALA A 759 -22.54 21.29 -6.71
N TRP A 760 -22.03 20.08 -6.96
CA TRP A 760 -20.62 19.77 -6.84
C TRP A 760 -19.75 20.47 -7.90
N ALA A 761 -20.21 20.52 -9.15
CA ALA A 761 -19.52 21.20 -10.24
C ALA A 761 -19.38 22.71 -9.95
N MET A 762 -20.44 23.35 -9.44
CA MET A 762 -20.41 24.75 -9.00
C MET A 762 -19.41 24.97 -7.85
N LEU A 763 -19.34 24.06 -6.87
CA LEU A 763 -18.34 24.16 -5.80
C LEU A 763 -16.91 24.00 -6.33
N LEU A 764 -16.66 23.09 -7.26
CA LEU A 764 -15.35 22.92 -7.88
C LEU A 764 -14.95 24.14 -8.73
N TYR A 765 -15.89 24.71 -9.50
CA TYR A 765 -15.68 25.96 -10.22
C TYR A 765 -15.28 27.09 -9.26
N ARG A 766 -16.04 27.25 -8.18
CA ARG A 766 -15.77 28.23 -7.12
C ARG A 766 -14.41 28.00 -6.45
N ALA A 767 -14.02 26.74 -6.25
CA ALA A 767 -12.71 26.37 -5.71
C ALA A 767 -11.56 26.76 -6.63
N ALA A 768 -11.78 26.71 -7.95
CA ALA A 768 -10.76 27.06 -8.94
C ALA A 768 -10.47 28.58 -8.96
N GLY A 769 -11.44 29.40 -8.52
CA GLY A 769 -11.30 30.86 -8.48
C GLY A 769 -11.17 31.48 -9.87
N ALA A 770 -11.88 30.93 -10.85
CA ALA A 770 -11.93 31.48 -12.20
C ALA A 770 -13.01 32.57 -12.31
N ASP A 771 -12.75 33.56 -13.17
CA ASP A 771 -13.65 34.70 -13.42
C ASP A 771 -14.49 34.53 -14.71
N GLY A 772 -14.39 33.38 -15.38
CA GLY A 772 -15.07 33.11 -16.66
C GLY A 772 -15.30 31.62 -16.90
N PRO A 773 -15.74 31.20 -18.10
CA PRO A 773 -16.07 29.81 -18.40
C PRO A 773 -14.88 28.87 -18.17
N LEU A 774 -15.12 27.75 -17.48
CA LEU A 774 -14.07 26.80 -17.12
C LEU A 774 -14.60 25.36 -17.14
N PRO A 775 -13.93 24.41 -17.82
CA PRO A 775 -14.23 23.00 -17.68
C PRO A 775 -13.91 22.52 -16.27
N VAL A 776 -14.88 21.87 -15.64
CA VAL A 776 -14.77 21.26 -14.32
C VAL A 776 -14.85 19.75 -14.45
N ARG A 777 -14.00 19.02 -13.70
CA ARG A 777 -13.95 17.56 -13.74
C ARG A 777 -14.04 16.90 -12.36
N PHE A 778 -14.77 15.80 -12.32
CA PHE A 778 -14.91 14.91 -11.15
C PHE A 778 -15.30 13.51 -11.62
N SER A 779 -15.37 12.54 -10.71
CA SER A 779 -15.84 11.20 -11.03
C SER A 779 -17.25 10.96 -10.49
N VAL A 780 -18.05 10.19 -11.23
CA VAL A 780 -19.37 9.72 -10.79
C VAL A 780 -19.38 8.20 -10.82
N ALA A 781 -19.88 7.56 -9.76
CA ALA A 781 -20.08 6.12 -9.74
C ALA A 781 -21.31 5.73 -10.57
N ALA A 782 -21.08 5.22 -11.77
CA ALA A 782 -22.11 4.56 -12.56
C ALA A 782 -22.44 3.18 -11.97
N SER A 783 -23.69 2.74 -12.11
CA SER A 783 -24.15 1.48 -11.50
C SER A 783 -23.58 0.22 -12.18
N GLY A 784 -23.23 0.32 -13.47
CA GLY A 784 -22.86 -0.82 -14.32
C GLY A 784 -24.03 -1.76 -14.65
N ARG A 785 -25.27 -1.37 -14.32
CA ARG A 785 -26.50 -2.16 -14.47
C ARG A 785 -27.49 -1.58 -15.48
N GLY A 786 -27.10 -0.51 -16.18
CA GLY A 786 -27.79 0.01 -17.37
C GLY A 786 -27.35 -0.65 -18.68
N ILE A 787 -26.45 -1.63 -18.63
CA ILE A 787 -25.97 -2.36 -19.81
C ILE A 787 -27.03 -3.30 -20.40
N PRO A 788 -26.98 -3.59 -21.72
CA PRO A 788 -27.90 -4.52 -22.39
C PRO A 788 -27.53 -5.99 -22.10
N LEU A 789 -27.62 -6.39 -20.82
CA LEU A 789 -27.52 -7.76 -20.35
C LEU A 789 -28.80 -8.12 -19.59
N ASP A 790 -29.51 -9.14 -20.07
CA ASP A 790 -30.80 -9.53 -19.50
C ASP A 790 -30.68 -9.94 -18.01
N GLY A 791 -31.47 -9.32 -17.15
CA GLY A 791 -31.47 -9.55 -15.70
C GLY A 791 -30.26 -9.00 -14.93
N VAL A 792 -29.44 -8.11 -15.53
CA VAL A 792 -28.24 -7.52 -14.90
C VAL A 792 -28.53 -6.79 -13.59
N GLU A 793 -29.73 -6.23 -13.43
CA GLU A 793 -30.16 -5.56 -12.21
C GLU A 793 -30.22 -6.50 -10.99
N ARG A 794 -30.32 -7.82 -11.24
CA ARG A 794 -30.31 -8.87 -10.22
C ARG A 794 -28.98 -9.60 -10.10
N LEU A 795 -27.93 -9.14 -10.79
CA LEU A 795 -26.59 -9.72 -10.78
C LEU A 795 -25.79 -9.21 -9.57
N PRO A 796 -25.36 -10.09 -8.64
CA PRO A 796 -24.36 -9.75 -7.64
C PRO A 796 -22.94 -9.79 -8.27
N GLY A 797 -22.24 -8.65 -8.27
CA GLY A 797 -20.91 -8.48 -8.86
C GLY A 797 -20.35 -7.06 -8.71
N ALA A 798 -19.04 -6.91 -8.94
CA ALA A 798 -18.35 -5.61 -8.97
C ALA A 798 -18.66 -4.85 -10.27
N LEU A 799 -19.85 -4.23 -10.32
CA LEU A 799 -20.35 -3.52 -11.50
C LEU A 799 -20.25 -1.99 -11.35
N ARG A 800 -20.30 -1.48 -10.11
CA ARG A 800 -20.17 -0.04 -9.84
C ARG A 800 -18.85 0.52 -10.34
N ASN A 801 -18.91 1.39 -11.34
CA ASN A 801 -17.74 1.87 -12.08
C ASN A 801 -17.57 3.39 -11.89
N PRO A 802 -16.45 3.87 -11.31
CA PRO A 802 -16.17 5.31 -11.24
C PRO A 802 -15.76 5.84 -12.62
N LEU A 803 -16.61 6.68 -13.21
CA LEU A 803 -16.39 7.25 -14.54
C LEU A 803 -16.07 8.75 -14.45
N PRO A 804 -15.11 9.24 -15.25
CA PRO A 804 -14.80 10.66 -15.30
C PRO A 804 -15.93 11.43 -15.99
N VAL A 805 -16.31 12.55 -15.39
CA VAL A 805 -17.28 13.52 -15.91
C VAL A 805 -16.58 14.87 -16.05
N SER A 806 -16.82 15.54 -17.16
CA SER A 806 -16.36 16.90 -17.43
C SER A 806 -17.54 17.75 -17.88
N VAL A 807 -17.72 18.91 -17.27
CA VAL A 807 -18.78 19.86 -17.62
C VAL A 807 -18.21 21.28 -17.65
N ASP A 808 -18.56 22.04 -18.69
CA ASP A 808 -18.20 23.45 -18.78
C ASP A 808 -19.11 24.27 -17.89
N ILE A 809 -18.52 24.97 -16.92
CA ILE A 809 -19.24 25.91 -16.07
C ILE A 809 -19.02 27.31 -16.62
N ASP A 810 -20.08 27.87 -17.21
CA ASP A 810 -20.17 29.27 -17.59
C ASP A 810 -20.98 30.02 -16.51
N PRO A 811 -20.38 31.01 -15.80
CA PRO A 811 -21.09 31.74 -14.75
C PRO A 811 -22.33 32.49 -15.25
N ASP A 812 -22.37 32.86 -16.54
CA ASP A 812 -23.51 33.56 -17.15
C ASP A 812 -24.60 32.60 -17.63
N SER A 813 -24.33 31.29 -17.64
CA SER A 813 -25.33 30.26 -18.00
C SER A 813 -26.33 30.02 -16.88
N THR A 814 -27.52 29.50 -17.24
CA THR A 814 -28.58 29.21 -16.27
C THR A 814 -28.38 27.86 -15.58
N VAL A 815 -28.77 27.75 -14.31
CA VAL A 815 -28.71 26.49 -13.57
C VAL A 815 -29.52 25.36 -14.23
N PRO A 816 -30.74 25.60 -14.76
CA PRO A 816 -31.43 24.61 -15.59
C PRO A 816 -30.64 24.17 -16.84
N GLY A 817 -29.89 25.09 -17.47
CA GLY A 817 -29.00 24.76 -18.57
C GLY A 817 -27.88 23.80 -18.17
N LEU A 818 -27.26 24.05 -17.00
CA LEU A 818 -26.26 23.15 -16.41
C LEU A 818 -26.84 21.76 -16.11
N LEU A 819 -28.05 21.69 -15.54
CA LEU A 819 -28.74 20.42 -15.30
C LEU A 819 -29.03 19.65 -16.59
N ALA A 820 -29.45 20.35 -17.64
CA ALA A 820 -29.69 19.75 -18.95
C ALA A 820 -28.40 19.18 -19.55
N ALA A 821 -27.29 19.92 -19.48
CA ALA A 821 -25.99 19.46 -19.96
C ALA A 821 -25.53 18.17 -19.23
N LEU A 822 -25.65 18.15 -17.90
CA LEU A 822 -25.31 16.97 -17.09
C LEU A 822 -26.22 15.77 -17.37
N ARG A 823 -27.52 16.02 -17.59
CA ARG A 823 -28.49 14.97 -17.97
C ARG A 823 -28.13 14.36 -19.32
N ASP A 824 -27.89 15.18 -20.32
CA ASP A 824 -27.61 14.73 -21.68
C ASP A 824 -26.28 13.95 -21.70
N GLN A 825 -25.27 14.42 -20.96
CA GLN A 825 -24.02 13.69 -20.75
C GLN A 825 -24.23 12.34 -20.05
N ALA A 826 -25.09 12.27 -19.03
CA ALA A 826 -25.39 11.02 -18.33
C ALA A 826 -26.05 9.98 -19.25
N ILE A 827 -26.91 10.42 -20.17
CA ILE A 827 -27.54 9.56 -21.18
C ILE A 827 -26.50 9.00 -22.15
N ASP A 828 -25.59 9.85 -22.64
CA ASP A 828 -24.52 9.44 -23.55
C ASP A 828 -23.54 8.45 -22.87
N LEU A 829 -23.19 8.71 -21.60
CA LEU A 829 -22.31 7.88 -20.78
C LEU A 829 -22.87 6.47 -20.54
N ALA A 830 -24.20 6.33 -20.42
CA ALA A 830 -24.85 5.06 -20.07
C ALA A 830 -24.53 3.93 -21.06
N SER A 831 -24.30 4.25 -22.34
CA SER A 831 -23.96 3.24 -23.37
C SER A 831 -22.57 2.62 -23.18
N TYR A 832 -21.68 3.31 -22.46
CA TYR A 832 -20.27 2.93 -22.28
C TYR A 832 -19.88 2.82 -20.81
N GLU A 833 -20.86 2.69 -19.90
CA GLU A 833 -20.60 2.64 -18.46
C GLU A 833 -19.79 1.42 -18.00
N TRP A 834 -19.62 0.43 -18.88
CA TRP A 834 -18.85 -0.80 -18.66
C TRP A 834 -17.34 -0.64 -18.93
N VAL A 835 -16.89 0.50 -19.47
CA VAL A 835 -15.48 0.80 -19.75
C VAL A 835 -14.82 1.34 -18.48
N SER A 836 -13.67 0.78 -18.08
CA SER A 836 -13.02 1.22 -16.84
C SER A 836 -12.22 2.52 -16.98
N ALA A 837 -12.01 3.21 -15.86
CA ALA A 837 -11.23 4.44 -15.82
C ALA A 837 -9.79 4.26 -16.34
N GLY A 838 -9.15 3.11 -16.07
CA GLY A 838 -7.83 2.80 -16.61
C GLY A 838 -7.81 2.57 -18.12
N GLN A 839 -8.87 2.02 -18.71
CA GLN A 839 -9.01 1.95 -20.18
C GLN A 839 -9.13 3.35 -20.79
N ILE A 840 -10.00 4.20 -20.20
CA ILE A 840 -10.17 5.60 -20.62
C ILE A 840 -8.83 6.31 -20.55
N HIS A 841 -8.13 6.21 -19.42
CA HIS A 841 -6.80 6.79 -19.25
C HIS A 841 -5.80 6.30 -20.30
N GLY A 842 -5.77 4.99 -20.58
CA GLY A 842 -4.88 4.41 -21.60
C GLY A 842 -5.18 4.90 -23.02
N TRP A 843 -6.41 5.36 -23.30
CA TRP A 843 -6.77 5.94 -24.60
C TRP A 843 -6.49 7.43 -24.68
N THR A 844 -6.61 8.15 -23.56
CA THR A 844 -6.53 9.63 -23.51
C THR A 844 -5.17 10.15 -23.03
N ALA A 845 -4.34 9.31 -22.42
CA ALA A 845 -2.99 9.69 -21.99
C ALA A 845 -2.06 9.86 -23.20
N ASP A 846 -1.40 11.01 -23.27
CA ASP A 846 -0.29 11.24 -24.19
C ASP A 846 0.90 10.35 -23.78
N PRO A 847 1.74 9.82 -24.70
CA PRO A 847 2.97 9.12 -24.34
C PRO A 847 4.01 10.12 -23.79
N ASP A 848 3.87 10.42 -22.50
CA ASP A 848 4.70 11.19 -21.53
C ASP A 848 5.94 11.97 -22.04
N PRO A 849 6.14 13.24 -21.61
CA PRO A 849 7.40 13.72 -21.07
C PRO A 849 7.51 13.39 -19.56
N PRO A 850 8.71 13.07 -19.04
CA PRO A 850 8.88 12.46 -17.73
C PRO A 850 8.59 13.42 -16.56
N GLY A 851 7.78 12.98 -15.59
CA GLY A 851 7.68 13.63 -14.28
C GLY A 851 6.30 13.60 -13.58
N ARG A 852 5.25 13.11 -14.23
CA ARG A 852 3.92 13.03 -13.58
C ARG A 852 3.83 11.82 -12.64
N ARG A 853 3.46 12.08 -11.38
CA ARG A 853 3.16 11.04 -10.39
C ARG A 853 1.95 10.21 -10.85
N ALA A 854 2.06 8.88 -10.75
CA ALA A 854 1.07 7.88 -11.14
C ALA A 854 -0.22 7.86 -10.28
N GLY A 855 -0.74 9.01 -9.85
CA GLY A 855 -1.79 9.09 -8.82
C GLY A 855 -3.05 9.88 -9.18
N ALA A 856 -3.15 10.49 -10.35
CA ALA A 856 -4.35 11.20 -10.78
C ALA A 856 -4.78 10.69 -12.16
N GLY A 857 -5.71 9.73 -12.17
CA GLY A 857 -6.41 9.33 -13.39
C GLY A 857 -7.25 10.48 -13.97
N PRO A 858 -7.93 10.25 -15.12
CA PRO A 858 -8.69 11.29 -15.82
C PRO A 858 -9.80 11.93 -14.96
N GLY A 859 -10.32 11.23 -13.94
CA GLY A 859 -11.51 11.62 -13.16
C GLY A 859 -11.36 12.65 -12.03
N GLY A 860 -10.21 13.30 -11.86
CA GLY A 860 -10.01 14.33 -10.84
C GLY A 860 -9.84 13.81 -9.40
N ASP A 861 -9.91 14.70 -8.40
CA ASP A 861 -9.63 14.40 -6.98
C ASP A 861 -10.88 13.98 -6.17
N SER A 862 -12.05 13.84 -6.81
CA SER A 862 -13.31 13.54 -6.10
C SER A 862 -14.20 12.53 -6.82
N LEU A 863 -14.91 11.72 -6.03
CA LEU A 863 -15.92 10.76 -6.49
C LEU A 863 -17.28 11.07 -5.87
N LEU A 864 -18.31 11.17 -6.71
CA LEU A 864 -19.71 11.25 -6.31
C LEU A 864 -20.38 9.90 -6.46
N VAL A 865 -21.04 9.43 -5.41
CA VAL A 865 -21.80 8.18 -5.39
C VAL A 865 -23.22 8.51 -4.96
N PHE A 866 -24.20 8.16 -5.79
CA PHE A 866 -25.61 8.23 -5.42
C PHE A 866 -26.14 6.80 -5.31
N GLU A 867 -26.30 6.31 -4.07
CA GLU A 867 -26.80 4.97 -3.80
C GLU A 867 -28.33 4.99 -3.90
N SER A 868 -28.86 4.37 -4.96
CA SER A 868 -30.31 4.19 -5.10
C SER A 868 -30.78 3.12 -4.11
N SER A 869 -31.82 3.42 -3.33
CA SER A 869 -32.31 2.53 -2.27
C SER A 869 -33.01 1.29 -2.86
N LEU A 870 -32.30 0.17 -2.85
CA LEU A 870 -32.92 -1.14 -2.62
C LEU A 870 -32.93 -1.34 -1.12
N ASP A 871 -34.08 -1.16 -0.46
CA ASP A 871 -34.25 -1.72 0.88
C ASP A 871 -34.80 -3.16 0.76
N PRO A 872 -33.96 -4.18 0.94
CA PRO A 872 -34.42 -5.57 0.91
C PRO A 872 -35.40 -5.90 2.05
N LEU A 873 -35.45 -5.09 3.11
CA LEU A 873 -36.27 -5.33 4.30
C LEU A 873 -37.71 -4.85 4.15
N GLU A 874 -37.96 -3.76 3.41
CA GLU A 874 -39.29 -3.11 3.29
C GLU A 874 -40.44 -4.10 3.04
N ARG A 875 -40.22 -5.09 2.18
CA ARG A 875 -41.24 -6.11 1.84
C ARG A 875 -41.32 -7.28 2.83
N LEU A 876 -40.32 -7.47 3.69
CA LEU A 876 -40.19 -8.59 4.62
C LEU A 876 -40.40 -8.20 6.08
N GLU A 877 -40.44 -6.89 6.40
CA GLU A 877 -40.60 -6.37 7.75
C GLU A 877 -41.79 -7.00 8.51
N PRO A 878 -43.00 -7.16 7.93
CA PRO A 878 -44.12 -7.78 8.64
C PRO A 878 -43.84 -9.24 9.04
N ALA A 879 -43.10 -9.99 8.23
CA ALA A 879 -42.75 -11.37 8.50
C ALA A 879 -41.72 -11.49 9.64
N PHE A 880 -40.74 -10.58 9.72
CA PHE A 880 -39.82 -10.51 10.85
C PHE A 880 -40.52 -10.06 12.14
N ALA A 881 -41.42 -9.07 12.05
CA ALA A 881 -42.20 -8.62 13.20
C ALA A 881 -43.03 -9.76 13.81
N ALA A 882 -43.57 -10.67 13.00
CA ALA A 882 -44.28 -11.87 13.48
C ALA A 882 -43.39 -12.83 14.30
N HIS A 883 -42.07 -12.78 14.11
CA HIS A 883 -41.07 -13.53 14.88
C HIS A 883 -40.47 -12.70 16.04
N GLY A 884 -41.02 -11.52 16.32
CA GLY A 884 -40.50 -10.60 17.34
C GLY A 884 -39.15 -9.97 16.99
N ILE A 885 -38.80 -9.95 15.69
CA ILE A 885 -37.54 -9.40 15.18
C ILE A 885 -37.83 -8.05 14.51
N ARG A 886 -37.02 -7.05 14.84
CA ARG A 886 -37.00 -5.75 14.15
C ARG A 886 -35.56 -5.45 13.76
N MET A 887 -35.34 -5.04 12.52
CA MET A 887 -34.01 -4.65 12.05
C MET A 887 -34.01 -3.19 11.62
N GLU A 888 -32.90 -2.51 11.85
CA GLU A 888 -32.62 -1.22 11.24
C GLU A 888 -32.07 -1.41 9.82
N PHE A 889 -32.14 -0.36 9.01
CA PHE A 889 -31.55 -0.38 7.68
C PHE A 889 -30.03 -0.52 7.71
N ALA A 890 -29.53 -1.30 6.76
CA ALA A 890 -28.10 -1.49 6.54
C ALA A 890 -27.46 -0.21 5.99
N GLU A 891 -26.86 0.58 6.89
CA GLU A 891 -26.20 1.83 6.54
C GLU A 891 -24.81 1.58 5.91
N PRO A 892 -24.47 2.26 4.80
CA PRO A 892 -23.13 2.26 4.28
C PRO A 892 -22.20 3.11 5.15
N VAL A 893 -21.05 2.54 5.50
CA VAL A 893 -20.01 3.22 6.30
C VAL A 893 -19.06 4.06 5.42
N GLY A 894 -19.02 3.78 4.10
CA GLY A 894 -18.16 4.45 3.12
C GLY A 894 -16.74 3.87 3.08
N ALA A 895 -16.20 3.67 1.88
CA ALA A 895 -14.89 3.04 1.68
C ALA A 895 -13.71 4.02 1.81
N ALA A 896 -12.55 3.50 2.21
CA ALA A 896 -11.29 4.08 1.76
C ALA A 896 -11.10 3.62 0.30
N ASN A 897 -11.01 4.57 -0.63
CA ASN A 897 -10.75 4.28 -2.05
C ASN A 897 -9.63 5.19 -2.56
N ALA A 898 -9.37 5.17 -3.86
CA ALA A 898 -8.31 5.96 -4.46
C ALA A 898 -8.59 7.47 -4.51
N PHE A 899 -9.83 7.89 -4.27
CA PHE A 899 -10.23 9.29 -4.34
C PHE A 899 -9.98 9.98 -2.99
N PRO A 900 -9.26 11.13 -2.99
CA PRO A 900 -9.05 11.96 -1.80
C PRO A 900 -10.34 12.34 -1.09
N VAL A 901 -11.42 12.54 -1.85
CA VAL A 901 -12.75 12.83 -1.33
C VAL A 901 -13.79 12.01 -2.07
N THR A 902 -14.60 11.27 -1.33
CA THR A 902 -15.78 10.57 -1.86
C THR A 902 -17.01 11.09 -1.14
N LEU A 903 -17.99 11.58 -1.89
CA LEU A 903 -19.30 11.98 -1.38
C LEU A 903 -20.34 10.93 -1.75
N VAL A 904 -20.94 10.31 -0.74
CA VAL A 904 -22.01 9.31 -0.90
C VAL A 904 -23.33 9.93 -0.48
N ALA A 905 -24.33 9.89 -1.36
CA ALA A 905 -25.70 10.31 -1.11
C ALA A 905 -26.63 9.07 -1.11
N TYR A 906 -27.50 8.96 -0.11
CA TYR A 906 -28.50 7.88 -0.02
C TYR A 906 -29.73 8.32 0.79
N HIS A 907 -30.88 7.70 0.57
CA HIS A 907 -32.06 7.90 1.41
C HIS A 907 -32.02 6.97 2.63
N ASP A 908 -32.41 7.50 3.78
CA ASP A 908 -32.67 6.70 4.99
C ASP A 908 -34.14 6.27 5.08
N ASP A 909 -34.46 5.49 6.10
CA ASP A 909 -35.79 4.88 6.31
C ASP A 909 -36.91 5.91 6.50
N ALA A 910 -36.56 7.11 6.98
CA ALA A 910 -37.49 8.22 7.13
C ALA A 910 -37.69 9.02 5.81
N GLY A 911 -37.07 8.59 4.71
CA GLY A 911 -37.19 9.19 3.38
C GLY A 911 -36.40 10.49 3.19
N GLY A 912 -35.47 10.82 4.08
CA GLY A 912 -34.61 12.00 3.91
C GLY A 912 -33.27 11.64 3.26
N LEU A 913 -32.64 12.61 2.61
CA LEU A 913 -31.40 12.42 1.87
C LEU A 913 -30.20 12.66 2.79
N VAL A 914 -29.39 11.62 3.02
CA VAL A 914 -28.15 11.70 3.79
C VAL A 914 -26.98 11.87 2.84
N LEU A 915 -26.17 12.89 3.09
CA LEU A 915 -24.89 13.12 2.43
C LEU A 915 -23.77 12.75 3.40
N SER A 916 -22.94 11.79 3.02
CA SER A 916 -21.80 11.32 3.80
C SER A 916 -20.52 11.51 2.99
N VAL A 917 -19.61 12.34 3.46
CA VAL A 917 -18.30 12.51 2.85
C VAL A 917 -17.27 11.68 3.60
N SER A 918 -16.44 10.93 2.87
CA SER A 918 -15.22 10.29 3.36
C SER A 918 -14.02 10.91 2.68
N HIS A 919 -12.99 11.27 3.46
CA HIS A 919 -11.84 11.98 2.92
C HIS A 919 -10.52 11.52 3.53
N ASP A 920 -9.43 11.63 2.78
CA ASP A 920 -8.08 11.39 3.27
C ASP A 920 -7.64 12.55 4.17
N ARG A 921 -7.46 12.30 5.48
CA ARG A 921 -7.07 13.32 6.47
C ARG A 921 -5.68 13.91 6.22
N SER A 922 -4.82 13.19 5.50
CA SER A 922 -3.52 13.73 5.07
C SER A 922 -3.66 14.79 3.98
N ARG A 923 -4.75 14.73 3.20
CA ARG A 923 -5.05 15.68 2.13
C ARG A 923 -6.01 16.77 2.61
N LEU A 924 -7.12 16.42 3.25
CA LEU A 924 -8.17 17.32 3.73
C LEU A 924 -8.36 17.11 5.25
N ALA A 925 -8.05 18.08 6.10
CA ALA A 925 -8.18 17.87 7.55
C ALA A 925 -9.65 17.66 7.97
N ASP A 926 -10.53 18.52 7.45
CA ASP A 926 -11.96 18.49 7.71
C ASP A 926 -12.76 18.80 6.43
N ALA A 927 -13.79 17.99 6.18
CA ALA A 927 -14.70 18.13 5.04
C ALA A 927 -16.07 18.72 5.42
N THR A 928 -16.29 19.04 6.71
CA THR A 928 -17.59 19.50 7.23
C THR A 928 -18.07 20.78 6.53
N GLY A 929 -17.18 21.76 6.32
CA GLY A 929 -17.53 23.00 5.63
C GLY A 929 -17.90 22.79 4.15
N LEU A 930 -17.18 21.92 3.45
CA LEU A 930 -17.50 21.53 2.08
C LEU A 930 -18.86 20.84 2.01
N LEU A 931 -19.10 19.88 2.91
CA LEU A 931 -20.36 19.16 2.99
C LEU A 931 -21.53 20.08 3.33
N ALA A 932 -21.32 21.07 4.20
CA ALA A 932 -22.32 22.07 4.55
C ALA A 932 -22.68 22.97 3.35
N HIS A 933 -21.70 23.41 2.55
CA HIS A 933 -21.98 24.18 1.33
C HIS A 933 -22.75 23.36 0.29
N CYS A 934 -22.37 22.09 0.09
CA CYS A 934 -23.08 21.19 -0.81
C CYS A 934 -24.53 20.98 -0.36
N ALA A 935 -24.75 20.67 0.92
CA ALA A 935 -26.09 20.53 1.49
C ALA A 935 -26.88 21.85 1.44
N GLY A 936 -26.22 23.00 1.60
CA GLY A 936 -26.82 24.32 1.46
C GLY A 936 -27.35 24.56 0.06
N LEU A 937 -26.53 24.32 -0.97
CA LEU A 937 -26.95 24.40 -2.37
C LEU A 937 -28.17 23.53 -2.66
N LEU A 938 -28.17 22.27 -2.22
CA LEU A 938 -29.29 21.36 -2.44
C LEU A 938 -30.59 21.79 -1.72
N ARG A 939 -30.49 22.53 -0.62
CA ARG A 939 -31.66 23.10 0.07
C ARG A 939 -32.19 24.35 -0.63
N GLU A 940 -31.30 25.21 -1.12
CA GLU A 940 -31.66 26.52 -1.67
C GLU A 940 -32.11 26.45 -3.14
N LEU A 941 -31.48 25.60 -3.96
CA LEU A 941 -31.80 25.47 -5.39
C LEU A 941 -33.30 25.28 -5.67
N PRO A 942 -34.05 24.43 -4.94
CA PRO A 942 -35.49 24.29 -5.14
C PRO A 942 -36.34 25.55 -4.93
N TYR A 943 -35.82 26.54 -4.20
CA TYR A 943 -36.51 27.81 -3.90
C TYR A 943 -36.03 28.97 -4.75
N ALA A 944 -34.70 29.07 -4.94
CA ALA A 944 -34.06 30.23 -5.54
C ALA A 944 -33.87 30.11 -7.05
N ALA A 945 -33.74 28.90 -7.59
CA ALA A 945 -33.42 28.70 -9.00
C ALA A 945 -34.69 28.50 -9.86
N ASP A 946 -34.99 29.52 -10.65
CA ASP A 946 -35.98 29.54 -11.73
C ASP A 946 -35.33 29.44 -13.12
N ASP A 947 -36.13 29.59 -14.17
CA ASP A 947 -35.73 29.49 -15.59
C ASP A 947 -34.58 30.45 -15.97
N SER A 948 -34.44 31.56 -15.23
CA SER A 948 -33.50 32.66 -15.54
C SER A 948 -32.30 32.73 -14.60
N THR A 949 -32.34 32.01 -13.47
CA THR A 949 -31.29 32.07 -12.45
C THR A 949 -29.95 31.57 -13.00
N THR A 950 -28.95 32.43 -12.94
CA THR A 950 -27.59 32.14 -13.44
C THR A 950 -26.75 31.40 -12.41
N VAL A 951 -25.70 30.71 -12.87
CA VAL A 951 -24.72 30.06 -11.98
C VAL A 951 -24.03 31.10 -11.08
N SER A 952 -23.71 32.28 -11.62
CA SER A 952 -23.09 33.37 -10.86
C SER A 952 -23.96 33.83 -9.69
N GLU A 953 -25.27 34.04 -9.92
CA GLU A 953 -26.21 34.45 -8.85
C GLU A 953 -26.27 33.43 -7.70
N VAL A 954 -26.22 32.13 -8.02
CA VAL A 954 -26.18 31.07 -7.00
C VAL A 954 -24.84 31.05 -6.26
N LEU A 955 -23.72 31.24 -6.95
CA LEU A 955 -22.38 31.25 -6.35
C LEU A 955 -22.15 32.46 -5.44
N ASP A 956 -22.69 33.63 -5.80
CA ASP A 956 -22.63 34.86 -5.02
C ASP A 956 -23.46 34.79 -3.72
N ALA A 957 -24.57 34.04 -3.76
CA ALA A 957 -25.41 33.82 -2.58
C ALA A 957 -24.75 32.89 -1.54
N LEU A 958 -23.74 32.10 -1.92
CA LEU A 958 -23.05 31.22 -0.99
C LEU A 958 -22.10 32.01 -0.07
N PRO A 959 -22.03 31.68 1.24
CA PRO A 959 -21.03 32.27 2.13
C PRO A 959 -19.62 32.08 1.54
N PRO A 960 -18.71 33.06 1.70
CA PRO A 960 -17.39 33.00 1.09
C PRO A 960 -16.69 31.70 1.47
N VAL A 961 -16.09 31.03 0.49
CA VAL A 961 -15.17 29.93 0.78
C VAL A 961 -14.14 30.49 1.75
N PRO A 962 -13.83 29.83 2.89
CA PRO A 962 -12.76 30.29 3.76
C PRO A 962 -11.47 30.37 2.94
N SER A 963 -11.11 31.56 2.49
CA SER A 963 -9.91 31.77 1.70
C SER A 963 -8.74 31.78 2.67
N TRP A 964 -8.11 30.63 2.88
CA TRP A 964 -6.85 30.58 3.60
C TRP A 964 -5.75 30.95 2.60
N PRO A 965 -4.98 32.03 2.85
CA PRO A 965 -4.00 32.51 1.88
C PRO A 965 -2.97 31.41 1.53
N ALA A 966 -2.47 31.43 0.28
CA ALA A 966 -1.38 30.56 -0.20
C ALA A 966 -0.10 30.64 0.67
N LEU A 967 -0.05 31.66 1.52
CA LEU A 967 0.95 31.97 2.52
C LEU A 967 0.27 31.92 3.88
N VAL A 968 0.71 31.01 4.75
CA VAL A 968 0.21 30.95 6.12
C VAL A 968 1.14 31.76 6.99
N THR A 969 0.66 32.89 7.53
CA THR A 969 1.42 33.66 8.51
C THR A 969 1.49 32.89 9.83
N LEU A 970 2.63 32.26 10.09
CA LEU A 970 2.89 31.56 11.36
C LEU A 970 3.20 32.53 12.49
N ARG A 971 3.79 33.69 12.16
CA ARG A 971 4.03 34.78 13.09
C ARG A 971 4.09 36.12 12.34
N PRO A 972 3.28 37.13 12.70
CA PRO A 972 3.38 38.46 12.11
C PRO A 972 4.63 39.19 12.61
N GLY A 973 5.15 40.13 11.82
CA GLY A 973 6.35 40.91 12.16
C GLY A 973 6.48 42.21 11.35
N THR A 974 7.54 42.97 11.63
CA THR A 974 7.86 44.28 11.05
C THR A 974 9.24 44.26 10.38
N GLY A 975 9.34 44.58 9.10
CA GLY A 975 10.64 44.85 8.44
C GLY A 975 11.17 43.79 7.45
N GLY A 976 10.45 42.69 7.21
CA GLY A 976 10.82 41.65 6.22
C GLY A 976 9.98 40.38 6.34
N THR A 977 10.26 39.39 5.48
CA THR A 977 9.53 38.11 5.42
C THR A 977 10.50 36.92 5.38
N VAL A 978 10.38 36.02 6.35
CA VAL A 978 10.99 34.70 6.36
C VAL A 978 9.96 33.70 5.83
N CYS A 979 10.27 33.07 4.73
CA CYS A 979 9.34 32.19 4.03
C CYS A 979 9.82 30.74 4.09
N LEU A 980 9.07 29.93 4.83
CA LEU A 980 9.34 28.52 5.02
C LEU A 980 8.74 27.71 3.86
N VAL A 981 9.59 26.95 3.17
CA VAL A 981 9.23 26.01 2.13
C VAL A 981 9.00 24.64 2.78
N PRO A 982 7.81 24.04 2.65
CA PRO A 982 7.57 22.70 3.15
C PRO A 982 8.45 21.66 2.45
N SER A 983 8.99 20.74 3.24
CA SER A 983 9.89 19.69 2.78
C SER A 983 9.21 18.32 2.91
N PRO A 984 9.39 17.39 1.95
CA PRO A 984 8.77 16.07 1.98
C PRO A 984 9.17 15.27 3.22
N GLY A 985 8.19 14.78 3.97
CA GLY A 985 8.41 13.97 5.17
C GLY A 985 8.61 14.76 6.46
N VAL A 986 8.64 16.11 6.41
CA VAL A 986 8.83 16.95 7.59
C VAL A 986 7.48 17.34 8.21
N PRO A 987 7.24 17.06 9.50
CA PRO A 987 6.00 17.42 10.17
C PRO A 987 5.77 18.93 10.19
N ARG A 988 4.54 19.38 9.94
CA ARG A 988 4.23 20.82 9.91
C ARG A 988 4.38 21.53 11.25
N THR A 989 4.31 20.78 12.35
CA THR A 989 4.55 21.26 13.73
C THR A 989 5.93 21.90 13.88
N TRP A 990 6.89 21.50 13.04
CA TRP A 990 8.26 22.01 13.05
C TRP A 990 8.34 23.45 12.60
N TYR A 991 7.64 23.81 11.52
CA TYR A 991 7.61 25.19 11.03
C TYR A 991 6.98 26.13 12.07
N THR A 992 6.01 25.65 12.85
CA THR A 992 5.43 26.41 13.97
C THR A 992 6.43 26.55 15.12
N ARG A 993 7.29 25.55 15.37
CA ARG A 993 8.38 25.69 16.34
C ARG A 993 9.43 26.69 15.85
N VAL A 994 9.82 26.62 14.57
CA VAL A 994 10.71 27.60 13.93
C VAL A 994 10.15 29.02 14.12
N SER A 995 8.85 29.24 13.87
CA SER A 995 8.26 30.57 14.05
C SER A 995 8.29 31.06 15.50
N ARG A 996 8.14 30.17 16.49
CA ARG A 996 8.25 30.51 17.92
C ARG A 996 9.69 30.77 18.36
N LEU A 997 10.65 30.03 17.80
CA LEU A 997 12.06 30.09 18.17
C LEU A 997 12.83 31.18 17.41
N TYR A 998 12.30 31.66 16.29
CA TYR A 998 12.92 32.70 15.47
C TYR A 998 12.95 34.05 16.23
N PRO A 999 14.12 34.64 16.50
CA PRO A 999 14.24 35.81 17.38
C PRO A 999 14.07 37.16 16.65
N GLY A 1000 14.16 37.19 15.32
CA GLY A 1000 14.13 38.43 14.52
C GLY A 1000 12.74 39.11 14.49
N PRO A 1001 12.64 40.37 14.02
CA PRO A 1001 11.37 41.10 13.94
C PRO A 1001 10.50 40.74 12.72
N GLU A 1002 10.96 39.90 11.79
CA GLU A 1002 10.33 39.61 10.50
C GLU A 1002 9.04 38.77 10.64
N SER A 1003 8.17 38.86 9.63
CA SER A 1003 7.04 37.94 9.50
C SER A 1003 7.54 36.56 9.11
N VAL A 1004 7.13 35.52 9.84
CA VAL A 1004 7.42 34.12 9.49
C VAL A 1004 6.18 33.55 8.82
N ILE A 1005 6.33 33.19 7.55
CA ILE A 1005 5.25 32.63 6.72
C ILE A 1005 5.62 31.23 6.22
N LEU A 1006 4.62 30.38 6.02
CA LEU A 1006 4.78 29.03 5.47
C LEU A 1006 4.09 28.95 4.11
N LEU A 1007 4.80 28.49 3.07
CA LEU A 1007 4.23 28.22 1.75
C LEU A 1007 3.35 26.97 1.78
N ARG A 1008 2.25 26.96 1.02
CA ARG A 1008 1.37 25.79 0.94
C ARG A 1008 1.98 24.72 0.02
N LEU A 1009 1.95 23.44 0.46
CA LEU A 1009 2.38 22.26 -0.32
C LEU A 1009 1.65 22.08 -1.66
N ALA A 1010 0.45 22.64 -1.82
CA ALA A 1010 -0.41 22.47 -2.99
C ALA A 1010 -0.05 23.35 -4.20
N LEU A 1011 1.14 23.97 -4.21
CA LEU A 1011 1.64 24.68 -5.39
C LEU A 1011 2.49 23.70 -6.21
N ASP A 1012 2.01 23.35 -7.40
CA ASP A 1012 2.69 22.43 -8.31
C ASP A 1012 3.96 23.07 -8.86
N GLY A 1013 5.09 22.75 -8.22
CA GLY A 1013 6.44 23.06 -8.69
C GLY A 1013 6.95 24.48 -8.39
N PRO A 1014 8.23 24.73 -8.70
CA PRO A 1014 8.92 26.00 -8.39
C PRO A 1014 8.32 27.22 -9.11
N VAL A 1015 7.73 27.03 -10.29
CA VAL A 1015 7.09 28.13 -11.06
C VAL A 1015 5.86 28.68 -10.34
N SER A 1016 5.01 27.81 -9.79
CA SER A 1016 3.82 28.20 -9.03
C SER A 1016 4.19 28.92 -7.73
N ARG A 1017 5.25 28.46 -7.05
CA ARG A 1017 5.78 29.11 -5.84
C ARG A 1017 6.38 30.47 -6.15
N TYR A 1018 7.16 30.56 -7.24
CA TYR A 1018 7.70 31.81 -7.75
C TYR A 1018 6.57 32.82 -8.04
N ALA A 1019 5.48 32.42 -8.69
CA ALA A 1019 4.38 33.33 -9.01
C ALA A 1019 3.73 33.99 -7.77
N VAL A 1020 3.63 33.24 -6.66
CA VAL A 1020 3.13 33.73 -5.37
C VAL A 1020 4.16 34.65 -4.69
N LEU A 1021 5.41 34.21 -4.62
CA LEU A 1021 6.49 34.96 -3.96
C LEU A 1021 6.91 36.22 -4.71
N ARG A 1022 6.77 36.24 -6.04
CA ARG A 1022 7.08 37.41 -6.87
C ARG A 1022 6.28 38.64 -6.43
N ARG A 1023 5.00 38.45 -6.08
CA ARG A 1023 4.14 39.56 -5.58
C ARG A 1023 4.65 40.11 -4.25
N LEU A 1024 5.12 39.23 -3.36
CA LEU A 1024 5.75 39.63 -2.10
C LEU A 1024 7.09 40.34 -2.33
N ALA A 1025 7.93 39.82 -3.23
CA ALA A 1025 9.22 40.42 -3.55
C ALA A 1025 9.09 41.81 -4.21
N GLN A 1026 8.07 42.00 -5.05
CA GLN A 1026 7.74 43.30 -5.66
C GLN A 1026 7.28 44.37 -4.65
N SER A 1027 6.84 43.96 -3.45
CA SER A 1027 6.49 44.90 -2.37
C SER A 1027 7.71 45.55 -1.69
N GLY A 1028 8.93 45.22 -2.12
CA GLY A 1028 10.18 45.81 -1.61
C GLY A 1028 10.66 45.23 -0.28
N GLN A 1029 10.06 44.14 0.20
CA GLN A 1029 10.47 43.47 1.44
C GLN A 1029 11.67 42.54 1.23
N ARG A 1030 12.57 42.44 2.23
CA ARG A 1030 13.62 41.42 2.26
C ARG A 1030 13.00 40.03 2.47
N LEU A 1031 13.39 39.07 1.63
CA LEU A 1031 12.85 37.71 1.60
C LEU A 1031 13.97 36.68 1.81
N VAL A 1032 13.83 35.80 2.79
CA VAL A 1032 14.72 34.64 3.01
C VAL A 1032 13.89 33.37 2.92
N LEU A 1033 14.39 32.36 2.20
CA LEU A 1033 13.74 31.07 2.08
C LEU A 1033 14.36 30.07 3.05
N GLY A 1034 13.54 29.46 3.89
CA GLY A 1034 13.96 28.39 4.79
C GLY A 1034 13.33 27.08 4.41
N ALA A 1035 14.08 25.99 4.33
CA ALA A 1035 13.49 24.66 4.23
C ALA A 1035 14.25 23.67 5.12
N PHE A 1036 13.64 22.51 5.33
CA PHE A 1036 14.34 21.34 5.85
C PHE A 1036 14.80 20.45 4.68
N SER A 1037 15.64 19.46 4.94
CA SER A 1037 16.10 18.50 3.94
C SER A 1037 14.96 17.89 3.11
N GLY A 1038 15.15 17.79 1.80
CA GLY A 1038 14.17 17.32 0.81
C GLY A 1038 13.37 18.43 0.13
N GLY A 1039 13.43 19.67 0.64
CA GLY A 1039 12.80 20.86 0.05
C GLY A 1039 13.77 21.81 -0.65
N GLY A 1040 15.07 21.52 -0.62
CA GLY A 1040 16.14 22.38 -1.13
C GLY A 1040 16.15 22.55 -2.63
N ALA A 1041 15.86 21.51 -3.41
CA ALA A 1041 15.72 21.61 -4.86
C ALA A 1041 14.65 22.64 -5.26
N ASP A 1042 13.48 22.54 -4.62
CA ASP A 1042 12.33 23.42 -4.85
C ASP A 1042 12.59 24.85 -4.37
N ALA A 1043 13.17 25.01 -3.17
CA ALA A 1043 13.52 26.31 -2.60
C ALA A 1043 14.58 27.03 -3.45
N TYR A 1044 15.61 26.31 -3.91
CA TYR A 1044 16.68 26.84 -4.75
C TYR A 1044 16.17 27.25 -6.14
N GLU A 1045 15.38 26.41 -6.80
CA GLU A 1045 14.87 26.75 -8.13
C GLU A 1045 13.92 27.95 -8.06
N THR A 1046 13.09 28.03 -7.00
CA THR A 1046 12.25 29.20 -6.74
C THR A 1046 13.09 30.47 -6.52
N ALA A 1047 14.17 30.36 -5.73
CA ALA A 1047 15.13 31.45 -5.51
C ALA A 1047 15.81 31.90 -6.81
N ARG A 1048 16.22 30.95 -7.66
CA ARG A 1048 16.86 31.20 -8.95
C ARG A 1048 15.95 31.95 -9.91
N LEU A 1049 14.67 31.57 -9.98
CA LEU A 1049 13.66 32.27 -10.80
C LEU A 1049 13.42 33.70 -10.31
N LEU A 1050 13.38 33.94 -9.00
CA LEU A 1050 13.30 35.29 -8.43
C LEU A 1050 14.55 36.13 -8.74
N ALA A 1051 15.73 35.52 -8.66
CA ALA A 1051 17.00 36.20 -8.96
C ALA A 1051 17.13 36.59 -10.43
N ALA A 1052 16.63 35.75 -11.35
CA ALA A 1052 16.59 36.04 -12.79
C ALA A 1052 15.72 37.27 -13.12
N ASP A 1053 14.72 37.56 -12.30
CA ASP A 1053 13.84 38.73 -12.41
C ASP A 1053 14.42 40.02 -11.81
N GLY A 1054 15.70 40.02 -11.42
CA GLY A 1054 16.38 41.21 -10.90
C GLY A 1054 16.19 41.45 -9.39
N VAL A 1055 15.62 40.49 -8.65
CA VAL A 1055 15.51 40.53 -7.18
C VAL A 1055 16.77 39.91 -6.55
N ARG A 1056 17.68 40.72 -5.97
CA ARG A 1056 18.91 40.23 -5.31
C ARG A 1056 18.76 40.09 -3.78
N PRO A 1057 19.36 39.06 -3.14
CA PRO A 1057 19.22 37.64 -3.42
C PRO A 1057 18.40 36.93 -2.31
N PRO A 1058 17.45 36.05 -2.66
CA PRO A 1058 16.81 35.18 -1.68
C PRO A 1058 17.81 34.09 -1.24
N LEU A 1059 18.38 34.27 -0.05
CA LEU A 1059 19.18 33.24 0.62
C LEU A 1059 18.30 32.02 0.89
N VAL A 1060 18.77 30.83 0.50
CA VAL A 1060 18.11 29.56 0.82
C VAL A 1060 18.84 28.92 1.99
N VAL A 1061 18.18 28.88 3.13
CA VAL A 1061 18.68 28.24 4.35
C VAL A 1061 18.06 26.87 4.46
N LEU A 1062 18.90 25.84 4.47
CA LEU A 1062 18.50 24.45 4.62
C LEU A 1062 19.06 23.89 5.92
N ALA A 1063 18.19 23.35 6.76
CA ALA A 1063 18.56 22.63 7.96
C ALA A 1063 18.25 21.13 7.82
N ALA A 1064 19.00 20.29 8.53
CA ALA A 1064 18.68 18.87 8.57
C ALA A 1064 17.29 18.63 9.18
N ASP A 1065 16.53 17.70 8.61
CA ASP A 1065 15.35 17.13 9.26
C ASP A 1065 15.78 16.06 10.27
N THR A 1066 15.80 16.38 11.56
CA THR A 1066 16.39 15.52 12.60
C THR A 1066 15.41 14.73 13.45
N GLY A 1067 14.09 14.87 13.26
CA GLY A 1067 13.12 14.41 14.25
C GLY A 1067 13.17 15.10 15.63
N THR A 1068 14.00 16.14 15.87
CA THR A 1068 14.18 16.79 17.18
C THR A 1068 13.87 18.30 17.22
N ASP A 1069 13.59 18.83 18.42
CA ASP A 1069 13.39 20.27 18.66
C ASP A 1069 14.60 21.13 18.29
N GLU A 1070 15.80 20.55 18.32
CA GLU A 1070 17.04 21.24 17.98
C GLU A 1070 17.08 21.70 16.52
N ALA A 1071 16.50 20.94 15.58
CA ALA A 1071 16.49 21.34 14.16
C ALA A 1071 15.62 22.57 13.89
N ALA A 1072 14.49 22.71 14.58
CA ALA A 1072 13.66 23.90 14.49
C ALA A 1072 14.40 25.13 15.06
N LEU A 1073 15.16 24.94 16.15
CA LEU A 1073 16.00 25.98 16.74
C LEU A 1073 17.16 26.38 15.82
N ASP A 1074 17.81 25.41 15.17
CA ASP A 1074 18.92 25.65 14.26
C ASP A 1074 18.47 26.37 13.00
N LEU A 1075 17.37 25.91 12.39
CA LEU A 1075 16.78 26.60 11.24
C LEU A 1075 16.38 28.04 11.61
N ALA A 1076 15.75 28.25 12.77
CA ALA A 1076 15.39 29.58 13.27
C ALA A 1076 16.61 30.50 13.44
N ARG A 1077 17.70 29.99 14.04
CA ARG A 1077 18.96 30.75 14.24
C ARG A 1077 19.61 31.13 12.92
N LEU A 1078 19.66 30.21 11.97
CA LEU A 1078 20.29 30.46 10.67
C LEU A 1078 19.47 31.39 9.78
N LEU A 1079 18.15 31.31 9.86
CA LEU A 1079 17.28 32.28 9.19
C LEU A 1079 17.56 33.69 9.72
N ASP A 1080 17.72 33.86 11.03
CA ASP A 1080 18.02 35.15 11.65
C ASP A 1080 19.44 35.66 11.30
N GLU A 1081 20.40 34.75 11.12
CA GLU A 1081 21.72 35.11 10.59
C GLU A 1081 21.66 35.51 9.11
N ALA A 1082 20.94 34.74 8.28
CA ALA A 1082 20.80 35.00 6.85
C ALA A 1082 20.08 36.33 6.57
N VAL A 1083 19.08 36.71 7.38
CA VAL A 1083 18.39 38.01 7.26
C VAL A 1083 19.29 39.20 7.62
N ARG A 1084 20.26 39.01 8.54
CA ARG A 1084 21.20 40.06 8.97
C ARG A 1084 22.33 40.34 8.00
N ARG A 1085 22.62 39.39 7.11
CA ARG A 1085 23.58 39.53 6.01
C ARG A 1085 22.93 40.29 4.86
#